data_AF-A0A6P1AFW8-F1
#
_entry.id   AF-A0A6P1AFW8-F1
#
_cell.length_a   1.000
_cell.length_b   1.000
_cell.length_c   1.000
_cell.angle_alpha   90.00
_cell.angle_beta   90.00
_cell.angle_gamma   90.00
#
_symmetry.space_group_name_H-M   'P 1'
#
loop_
_entity.id
_entity.type
_entity.pdbx_description
1 polymer ?
#
loop_
_entity_poly.entity_id
_entity_poly.type
_entity_poly.pdbx_seq_one_letter_code
_entity_poly.pdbx_strand_id
1 'polypeptide(L)'
;MDETLKILIIEDSAETQAVVDRALTAAGVKVRISVVNEWETARSSLEENLFECIFLDEQLSQDSTLELVKKFRAAGINVPIVVLMEDGDEQTAVELMKAGASDCLKKAKVSPENISRSLSNAIRLYRAEQEAARANQRLRESEERYRFILEGSYDGIWDWDFNRQEIYGNDRLLEIVGLSPEITTTPKLFCSLVHPEDYSKVFQAVQLHLNEQIELEVQFRLRHSSGEYRYCVARGKAQRDRYGKPFRMSGILSDITEQKFREQRDSFLVEASSLLGACLDYKSTLNNLAQLAVTCFADWCAIDLLEERNSYRRVAFAYVDPQQEKLISQLEPWSLTTNNDGELIVAKMLYIGSFNNDLNFADSLLVEMAKNERQQELLEQLAIRSYISVPLLAGERNLGSLLFVRSSAINYYTQADLEVAEDLAQRTALAIENARLYDSAQFANRNYRKAIQILGEQEQQLRTLQQLTNLLNQRLTNLPDLLRVMASAVCDAIAGAEICFITLFNSQCDRLILTIAAGQGTDNLKLENISEENWLRQVFLTGDSHLVQGVARENSNLPAAIYAVAIESVKAGRLGVLAVGNWEDVKAFNWEDQHLLSAVGEQAAIAIDNARLIKTLEEREERLEEQNKIFAQQNTELANQRQQIQLQNLQLLEAARIKTQFLATISHHLRTPLNAIIGFCQLLLRGKNDGFTAQQNQMLERILANSKELLEVIDNILDLCKIQGERLELQLEQLNLVQLVATIVEDVREIAEEKNLVLAFNSSLENVRVINDSFRLRQIILSLLSNAIKFTDRGSIEVGLKEVSEDRIELMVKDTGIGIAEEERSYIFEEFGKVDQTLNRKYYGTGLGLTITDSLVQLMQGKITVESQLGQGSTFRVELPRNVGNFTLEDSTLPRKSQGVKQNTSDDNSLLLKLANMKKTKKLY
;
A
#
# COMPACT_ATOMS: atom_id res chain seq x y z
N MET A 1 39.55 22.88 -82.68
CA MET A 1 40.75 22.50 -81.90
C MET A 1 41.43 23.79 -81.50
N ASP A 2 41.01 24.36 -80.38
CA ASP A 2 41.61 25.59 -79.81
C ASP A 2 41.99 25.34 -78.34
N GLU A 3 42.28 24.06 -78.04
CA GLU A 3 42.62 23.55 -76.73
C GLU A 3 44.15 23.50 -76.63
N THR A 4 44.72 24.25 -75.69
CA THR A 4 46.18 24.24 -75.46
C THR A 4 46.55 22.96 -74.73
N LEU A 5 47.26 22.06 -75.41
CA LEU A 5 47.59 20.74 -74.86
C LEU A 5 48.65 20.85 -73.77
N LYS A 6 48.43 20.24 -72.59
CA LYS A 6 49.46 20.19 -71.54
C LYS A 6 50.34 18.96 -71.72
N ILE A 7 51.62 19.18 -71.98
CA ILE A 7 52.58 18.10 -72.26
C ILE A 7 53.66 18.10 -71.20
N LEU A 8 53.94 16.94 -70.64
CA LEU A 8 55.09 16.73 -69.76
C LEU A 8 56.22 16.13 -70.59
N ILE A 9 57.37 16.78 -70.61
CA ILE A 9 58.59 16.22 -71.17
C ILE A 9 59.47 15.81 -70.01
N ILE A 10 59.88 14.56 -70.00
CA ILE A 10 60.85 14.02 -69.06
C ILE A 10 62.13 13.85 -69.87
N GLU A 11 63.14 14.68 -69.62
CA GLU A 11 64.37 14.77 -70.41
C GLU A 11 65.47 15.46 -69.58
N ASP A 12 66.70 14.92 -69.57
CA ASP A 12 67.85 15.49 -68.86
C ASP A 12 68.80 16.28 -69.78
N SER A 13 68.69 16.11 -71.10
CA SER A 13 69.47 16.86 -72.11
C SER A 13 68.75 18.12 -72.59
N ALA A 14 69.37 19.27 -72.32
CA ALA A 14 68.90 20.57 -72.81
C ALA A 14 68.85 20.65 -74.36
N GLU A 15 69.69 19.89 -75.06
CA GLU A 15 69.70 19.83 -76.52
C GLU A 15 68.48 19.09 -77.07
N THR A 16 68.17 17.92 -76.52
CA THR A 16 67.01 17.12 -76.92
C THR A 16 65.69 17.84 -76.58
N GLN A 17 65.63 18.46 -75.39
CA GLN A 17 64.50 19.30 -74.98
C GLN A 17 64.23 20.41 -76.01
N ALA A 18 65.28 21.12 -76.45
CA ALA A 18 65.15 22.19 -77.43
C ALA A 18 64.77 21.68 -78.84
N VAL A 19 65.08 20.43 -79.19
CA VAL A 19 64.64 19.80 -80.44
C VAL A 19 63.14 19.48 -80.39
N VAL A 20 62.67 18.88 -79.30
CA VAL A 20 61.26 18.52 -79.09
C VAL A 20 60.38 19.77 -79.01
N ASP A 21 60.79 20.77 -78.23
CA ASP A 21 60.07 22.05 -78.08
C ASP A 21 59.95 22.80 -79.41
N ARG A 22 61.04 22.87 -80.20
CA ARG A 22 61.01 23.45 -81.55
C ARG A 22 60.13 22.65 -82.50
N ALA A 23 60.20 21.32 -82.47
CA ALA A 23 59.39 20.48 -83.36
C ALA A 23 57.90 20.60 -83.07
N LEU A 24 57.50 20.65 -81.79
CA LEU A 24 56.11 20.86 -81.37
C LEU A 24 55.61 22.27 -81.72
N THR A 25 56.44 23.29 -81.51
CA THR A 25 56.11 24.69 -81.85
C THR A 25 55.95 24.88 -83.37
N ALA A 26 56.88 24.33 -84.16
CA ALA A 26 56.85 24.43 -85.62
C ALA A 26 55.70 23.61 -86.25
N ALA A 27 55.19 22.59 -85.57
CA ALA A 27 54.03 21.82 -86.01
C ALA A 27 52.70 22.58 -85.89
N GLY A 28 52.69 23.79 -85.31
CA GLY A 28 51.49 24.62 -85.17
C GLY A 28 50.50 24.13 -84.10
N VAL A 29 50.93 23.21 -83.21
CA VAL A 29 50.11 22.71 -82.11
C VAL A 29 50.25 23.67 -80.92
N LYS A 30 49.13 24.21 -80.40
CA LYS A 30 49.16 25.00 -79.16
C LYS A 30 49.44 24.05 -77.99
N VAL A 31 50.66 24.10 -77.46
CA VAL A 31 51.10 23.25 -76.35
C VAL A 31 51.61 24.10 -75.19
N ARG A 32 51.38 23.63 -73.96
CA ARG A 32 52.03 24.13 -72.74
C ARG A 32 52.92 23.01 -72.22
N ILE A 33 54.22 23.21 -72.35
CA ILE A 33 55.23 22.22 -72.01
C ILE A 33 55.71 22.45 -70.57
N SER A 34 55.75 21.38 -69.78
CA SER A 34 56.46 21.32 -68.50
C SER A 34 57.59 20.30 -68.64
N VAL A 35 58.78 20.65 -68.17
CA VAL A 35 59.96 19.79 -68.28
C VAL A 35 60.44 19.41 -66.89
N VAL A 36 60.75 18.12 -66.73
CA VAL A 36 61.26 17.52 -65.50
C VAL A 36 62.41 16.58 -65.86
N ASN A 37 63.40 16.49 -64.99
CA ASN A 37 64.65 15.78 -65.31
C ASN A 37 64.81 14.49 -64.49
N GLU A 38 63.91 14.23 -63.53
CA GLU A 38 63.98 13.08 -62.64
C GLU A 38 62.59 12.47 -62.42
N TRP A 39 62.54 11.18 -62.10
CA TRP A 39 61.29 10.46 -61.86
C TRP A 39 60.49 11.01 -60.66
N GLU A 40 61.14 11.34 -59.55
CA GLU A 40 60.44 11.81 -58.34
C GLU A 40 59.73 13.15 -58.60
N THR A 41 60.37 14.05 -59.36
CA THR A 41 59.77 15.32 -59.77
C THR A 41 58.68 15.13 -60.83
N ALA A 42 58.86 14.19 -61.76
CA ALA A 42 57.83 13.82 -62.72
C ALA A 42 56.56 13.27 -62.04
N ARG A 43 56.72 12.42 -61.03
CA ARG A 43 55.61 11.87 -60.25
C ARG A 43 54.86 12.98 -59.50
N SER A 44 55.57 13.83 -58.76
CA SER A 44 54.94 14.96 -58.06
C SER A 44 54.21 15.88 -59.03
N SER A 45 54.78 16.14 -60.22
CA SER A 45 54.13 16.97 -61.24
C SER A 45 52.85 16.33 -61.79
N LEU A 46 52.83 15.01 -61.98
CA LEU A 46 51.65 14.26 -62.46
C LEU A 46 50.55 14.13 -61.39
N GLU A 47 50.90 14.22 -60.11
CA GLU A 47 49.94 14.31 -59.00
C GLU A 47 49.33 15.72 -58.89
N GLU A 48 50.11 16.77 -59.15
CA GLU A 48 49.68 18.17 -59.04
C GLU A 48 49.00 18.73 -60.30
N ASN A 49 49.34 18.20 -61.49
CA ASN A 49 48.88 18.72 -62.78
C ASN A 49 48.37 17.63 -63.72
N LEU A 50 47.30 17.94 -64.44
CA LEU A 50 46.76 17.09 -65.51
C LEU A 50 47.53 17.33 -66.82
N PHE A 51 48.26 16.32 -67.27
CA PHE A 51 48.93 16.26 -68.56
C PHE A 51 48.18 15.36 -69.54
N GLU A 52 48.20 15.71 -70.82
CA GLU A 52 47.50 14.98 -71.89
C GLU A 52 48.42 14.03 -72.67
N CYS A 53 49.74 14.24 -72.58
CA CYS A 53 50.74 13.33 -73.11
C CYS A 53 52.06 13.53 -72.37
N ILE A 54 52.81 12.45 -72.22
CA ILE A 54 54.16 12.44 -71.66
C ILE A 54 55.13 12.10 -72.79
N PHE A 55 56.16 12.92 -73.00
CA PHE A 55 57.33 12.52 -73.77
C PHE A 55 58.40 12.05 -72.80
N LEU A 56 58.87 10.82 -72.99
CA LEU A 56 59.85 10.19 -72.12
C LEU A 56 61.14 9.94 -72.88
N ASP A 57 62.24 10.46 -72.34
CA ASP A 57 63.55 10.17 -72.90
C ASP A 57 64.13 8.80 -72.51
N GLU A 58 65.02 8.25 -73.34
CA GLU A 58 65.63 6.94 -73.16
C GLU A 58 66.79 6.90 -72.12
N GLN A 59 67.41 8.02 -71.73
CA GLN A 59 68.63 8.02 -70.88
C GLN A 59 68.49 8.61 -69.46
N LEU A 60 67.27 8.84 -68.98
CA LEU A 60 67.01 9.61 -67.74
C LEU A 60 67.54 9.04 -66.41
N SER A 61 67.91 7.76 -66.30
CA SER A 61 68.42 7.20 -65.03
C SER A 61 69.19 5.89 -65.21
N GLN A 62 69.72 5.31 -64.12
CA GLN A 62 70.35 3.98 -64.14
C GLN A 62 69.39 2.84 -64.52
N ASP A 63 68.07 3.09 -64.46
CA ASP A 63 67.04 2.12 -64.84
C ASP A 63 66.79 2.17 -66.35
N SER A 64 66.47 1.01 -66.95
CA SER A 64 66.10 0.98 -68.37
C SER A 64 64.77 1.72 -68.62
N THR A 65 64.64 2.39 -69.77
CA THR A 65 63.41 3.08 -70.22
C THR A 65 62.18 2.17 -70.16
N LEU A 66 62.36 0.88 -70.43
CA LEU A 66 61.32 -0.13 -70.32
C LEU A 66 60.79 -0.29 -68.88
N GLU A 67 61.68 -0.25 -67.89
CA GLU A 67 61.30 -0.28 -66.48
C GLU A 67 60.60 1.02 -66.06
N LEU A 68 61.02 2.17 -66.58
CA LEU A 68 60.35 3.45 -66.34
C LEU A 68 58.90 3.43 -66.87
N VAL A 69 58.66 2.97 -68.11
CA VAL A 69 57.30 2.84 -68.66
C VAL A 69 56.45 1.89 -67.80
N LYS A 70 57.01 0.76 -67.36
CA LYS A 70 56.32 -0.15 -66.43
C LYS A 70 56.03 0.51 -65.08
N LYS A 71 56.95 1.32 -64.53
CA LYS A 71 56.73 2.09 -63.30
C LYS A 71 55.60 3.10 -63.46
N PHE A 72 55.50 3.81 -64.59
CA PHE A 72 54.36 4.70 -64.88
C PHE A 72 53.03 3.96 -64.84
N ARG A 73 52.94 2.81 -65.52
CA ARG A 73 51.70 2.02 -65.57
C ARG A 73 51.38 1.36 -64.22
N ALA A 74 52.38 0.87 -63.49
CA ALA A 74 52.22 0.32 -62.14
C ALA A 74 51.75 1.39 -61.12
N ALA A 75 52.14 2.66 -61.32
CA ALA A 75 51.64 3.79 -60.53
C ALA A 75 50.22 4.24 -60.91
N GLY A 76 49.55 3.56 -61.86
CA GLY A 76 48.20 3.89 -62.31
C GLY A 76 48.11 5.10 -63.24
N ILE A 77 49.24 5.58 -63.76
CA ILE A 77 49.27 6.73 -64.68
C ILE A 77 48.89 6.20 -66.07
N ASN A 78 47.68 6.51 -66.52
CA ASN A 78 47.15 6.08 -67.81
C ASN A 78 47.33 7.11 -68.93
N VAL A 79 47.97 8.25 -68.66
CA VAL A 79 48.27 9.29 -69.66
C VAL A 79 49.11 8.67 -70.80
N PRO A 80 48.85 9.04 -72.07
CA PRO A 80 49.67 8.57 -73.20
C PRO A 80 51.16 8.87 -73.01
N ILE A 81 52.03 7.90 -73.31
CA ILE A 81 53.49 8.04 -73.19
C ILE A 81 54.11 7.82 -74.56
N VAL A 82 54.77 8.84 -75.11
CA VAL A 82 55.56 8.75 -76.34
C VAL A 82 57.04 8.70 -75.96
N VAL A 83 57.72 7.61 -76.29
CA VAL A 83 59.13 7.42 -75.93
C VAL A 83 60.03 7.95 -77.05
N LEU A 84 61.06 8.72 -76.71
CA LEU A 84 62.07 9.24 -77.63
C LEU A 84 63.33 8.38 -77.58
N MET A 85 63.60 7.61 -78.63
CA MET A 85 64.69 6.62 -78.69
C MET A 85 65.91 7.15 -79.44
N GLU A 86 67.14 6.86 -78.99
CA GLU A 86 68.37 7.32 -79.68
C GLU A 86 68.61 6.56 -81.00
N ASP A 87 68.72 5.24 -80.96
CA ASP A 87 69.00 4.41 -82.14
C ASP A 87 68.43 2.98 -82.08
N GLY A 88 67.38 2.75 -81.28
CA GLY A 88 66.84 1.41 -81.07
C GLY A 88 66.23 0.75 -82.31
N ASP A 89 66.24 -0.57 -82.35
CA ASP A 89 65.61 -1.39 -83.40
C ASP A 89 64.08 -1.45 -83.25
N GLU A 90 63.37 -1.99 -84.24
CA GLU A 90 61.92 -2.15 -84.17
C GLU A 90 61.49 -3.06 -83.02
N GLN A 91 62.37 -3.98 -82.59
CA GLN A 91 62.09 -4.94 -81.53
C GLN A 91 62.01 -4.25 -80.16
N THR A 92 62.88 -3.27 -79.92
CA THR A 92 62.90 -2.41 -78.72
C THR A 92 61.65 -1.53 -78.65
N ALA A 93 61.22 -0.97 -79.78
CA ALA A 93 59.98 -0.20 -79.85
C ALA A 93 58.74 -1.06 -79.54
N VAL A 94 58.70 -2.31 -80.02
CA VAL A 94 57.61 -3.25 -79.70
C VAL A 94 57.59 -3.62 -78.23
N GLU A 95 58.75 -3.80 -77.59
CA GLU A 95 58.82 -4.08 -76.16
C GLU A 95 58.34 -2.89 -75.30
N LEU A 96 58.69 -1.66 -75.69
CA LEU A 96 58.20 -0.44 -75.05
C LEU A 96 56.68 -0.29 -75.21
N MET A 97 56.13 -0.57 -76.40
CA MET A 97 54.68 -0.56 -76.62
C MET A 97 53.97 -1.64 -75.78
N LYS A 98 54.52 -2.86 -75.68
CA LYS A 98 53.99 -3.92 -74.81
C LYS A 98 54.05 -3.56 -73.33
N ALA A 99 55.04 -2.77 -72.90
CA ALA A 99 55.14 -2.25 -71.55
C ALA A 99 54.14 -1.11 -71.27
N GLY A 100 53.51 -0.55 -72.31
CA GLY A 100 52.46 0.45 -72.21
C GLY A 100 52.81 1.81 -72.80
N ALA A 101 53.91 1.96 -73.55
CA ALA A 101 54.14 3.17 -74.35
C ALA A 101 53.09 3.28 -75.46
N SER A 102 52.57 4.48 -75.68
CA SER A 102 51.56 4.77 -76.70
C SER A 102 52.15 4.90 -78.10
N ASP A 103 53.40 5.35 -78.20
CA ASP A 103 54.18 5.39 -79.44
C ASP A 103 55.68 5.51 -79.12
N CYS A 104 56.54 5.26 -80.10
CA CYS A 104 57.99 5.39 -79.96
C CYS A 104 58.59 6.10 -81.18
N LEU A 105 59.33 7.20 -80.96
CA LEU A 105 59.94 8.01 -82.01
C LEU A 105 61.47 8.01 -81.88
N LYS A 106 62.18 7.80 -82.98
CA LYS A 106 63.65 7.96 -82.99
C LYS A 106 64.04 9.44 -82.95
N LYS A 107 64.93 9.85 -82.03
CA LYS A 107 65.44 11.22 -81.84
C LYS A 107 65.96 11.80 -83.17
N ALA A 108 66.75 11.02 -83.92
CA ALA A 108 67.27 11.44 -85.22
C ALA A 108 66.20 11.73 -86.30
N LYS A 109 64.96 11.26 -86.09
CA LYS A 109 63.82 11.42 -87.03
C LYS A 109 62.72 12.33 -86.48
N VAL A 110 62.98 13.04 -85.37
CA VAL A 110 62.04 14.01 -84.83
C VAL A 110 61.91 15.17 -85.81
N SER A 111 60.74 15.25 -86.45
CA SER A 111 60.33 16.35 -87.32
C SER A 111 58.97 16.87 -86.85
N PRO A 112 58.59 18.12 -87.19
CA PRO A 112 57.27 18.67 -86.83
C PRO A 112 56.11 17.76 -87.23
N GLU A 113 56.21 17.10 -88.39
CA GLU A 113 55.18 16.20 -88.92
C GLU A 113 55.09 14.89 -88.10
N ASN A 114 56.22 14.25 -87.82
CA ASN A 114 56.24 12.96 -87.14
C ASN A 114 55.83 13.09 -85.67
N ILE A 115 56.29 14.14 -84.97
CA ILE A 115 55.97 14.34 -83.57
C ILE A 115 54.50 14.73 -83.37
N SER A 116 53.96 15.58 -84.25
CA SER A 116 52.54 15.97 -84.23
C SER A 116 51.63 14.78 -84.53
N ARG A 117 52.01 13.94 -85.51
CA ARG A 117 51.27 12.71 -85.82
C ARG A 117 51.26 11.73 -84.66
N SER A 118 52.41 11.50 -84.03
CA SER A 118 52.53 10.60 -82.87
C SER A 118 51.68 11.08 -81.70
N LEU A 119 51.82 12.37 -81.34
CA LEU A 119 51.04 13.03 -80.30
C LEU A 119 49.54 12.94 -80.57
N SER A 120 49.09 13.30 -81.78
CA SER A 120 47.68 13.28 -82.14
C SER A 120 47.10 11.87 -82.13
N ASN A 121 47.85 10.87 -82.58
CA ASN A 121 47.40 9.47 -82.57
C ASN A 121 47.29 8.93 -81.15
N ALA A 122 48.32 9.16 -80.32
CA ALA A 122 48.37 8.72 -78.93
C ALA A 122 47.21 9.29 -78.11
N ILE A 123 46.91 10.59 -78.25
CA ILE A 123 45.79 11.24 -77.57
C ILE A 123 44.44 10.73 -78.10
N ARG A 124 44.28 10.58 -79.42
CA ARG A 124 43.01 10.14 -80.02
C ARG A 124 42.63 8.73 -79.57
N LEU A 125 43.58 7.79 -79.60
CA LEU A 125 43.36 6.41 -79.16
C LEU A 125 42.97 6.37 -77.68
N TYR A 126 43.70 7.09 -76.84
CA TYR A 126 43.40 7.19 -75.41
C TYR A 126 41.99 7.76 -75.14
N ARG A 127 41.60 8.85 -75.82
CA ARG A 127 40.26 9.43 -75.66
C ARG A 127 39.15 8.45 -76.08
N ALA A 128 39.33 7.72 -77.19
CA ALA A 128 38.36 6.73 -77.66
C ALA A 128 38.20 5.55 -76.69
N GLU A 129 39.29 5.04 -76.13
CA GLU A 129 39.26 3.98 -75.11
C GLU A 129 38.55 4.43 -73.83
N GLN A 130 38.82 5.66 -73.38
CA GLN A 130 38.16 6.25 -72.21
C GLN A 130 36.65 6.44 -72.42
N GLU A 131 36.22 6.88 -73.61
CA GLU A 131 34.80 7.02 -73.95
C GLU A 131 34.08 5.66 -74.01
N ALA A 132 34.68 4.66 -74.64
CA ALA A 132 34.13 3.31 -74.70
C ALA A 132 34.00 2.68 -73.31
N ALA A 133 35.02 2.82 -72.45
CA ALA A 133 34.99 2.35 -71.08
C ALA A 133 33.85 3.00 -70.28
N ARG A 134 33.68 4.33 -70.40
CA ARG A 134 32.58 5.07 -69.74
C ARG A 134 31.21 4.67 -70.26
N ALA A 135 31.06 4.45 -71.57
CA ALA A 135 29.78 4.02 -72.15
C ALA A 135 29.38 2.62 -71.68
N ASN A 136 30.32 1.67 -71.69
CA ASN A 136 30.10 0.32 -71.18
C ASN A 136 29.80 0.30 -69.68
N GLN A 137 30.49 1.13 -68.89
CA GLN A 137 30.20 1.26 -67.47
C GLN A 137 28.78 1.81 -67.23
N ARG A 138 28.36 2.86 -67.95
CA ARG A 138 27.00 3.41 -67.84
C ARG A 138 25.94 2.40 -68.26
N LEU A 139 26.20 1.62 -69.31
CA LEU A 139 25.28 0.57 -69.76
C LEU A 139 25.14 -0.50 -68.68
N ARG A 140 26.28 -0.98 -68.14
CA ARG A 140 26.29 -1.99 -67.08
C ARG A 140 25.62 -1.49 -65.81
N GLU A 141 25.90 -0.26 -65.37
CA GLU A 141 25.22 0.36 -64.23
C GLU A 141 23.71 0.52 -64.46
N SER A 142 23.30 0.82 -65.70
CA SER A 142 21.88 0.91 -66.04
C SER A 142 21.22 -0.48 -66.05
N GLU A 143 21.86 -1.50 -66.63
CA GLU A 143 21.36 -2.88 -66.67
C GLU A 143 21.29 -3.50 -65.27
N GLU A 144 22.34 -3.34 -64.46
CA GLU A 144 22.36 -3.78 -63.07
C GLU A 144 21.29 -3.04 -62.26
N ARG A 145 21.12 -1.72 -62.45
CA ARG A 145 20.04 -0.95 -61.81
C ARG A 145 18.66 -1.42 -62.24
N TYR A 146 18.43 -1.70 -63.53
CA TYR A 146 17.17 -2.26 -64.01
C TYR A 146 16.92 -3.64 -63.40
N ARG A 147 17.93 -4.50 -63.36
CA ARG A 147 17.82 -5.84 -62.76
C ARG A 147 17.48 -5.75 -61.27
N PHE A 148 18.17 -4.90 -60.50
CA PHE A 148 17.89 -4.70 -59.07
C PHE A 148 16.48 -4.14 -58.80
N ILE A 149 16.00 -3.20 -59.63
CA ILE A 149 14.62 -2.68 -59.51
C ILE A 149 13.58 -3.78 -59.76
N LEU A 150 13.82 -4.64 -60.76
CA LEU A 150 12.91 -5.72 -61.12
C LEU A 150 12.95 -6.89 -60.12
N GLU A 151 14.12 -7.25 -59.60
CA GLU A 151 14.27 -8.26 -58.54
C GLU A 151 13.66 -7.79 -57.21
N GLY A 152 13.68 -6.47 -56.95
CA GLY A 152 13.14 -5.88 -55.72
C GLY A 152 11.62 -5.79 -55.65
N SER A 153 10.90 -5.72 -56.78
CA SER A 153 9.43 -5.55 -56.77
C SER A 153 8.64 -6.86 -56.76
N TYR A 154 9.29 -8.00 -57.01
CA TYR A 154 8.69 -9.35 -57.00
C TYR A 154 7.42 -9.49 -57.89
N ASP A 155 7.33 -8.65 -58.93
CA ASP A 155 6.19 -8.58 -59.85
C ASP A 155 6.35 -9.48 -61.08
N GLY A 156 5.22 -9.94 -61.62
CA GLY A 156 5.18 -10.60 -62.92
C GLY A 156 5.32 -9.58 -64.05
N ILE A 157 6.38 -9.65 -64.85
CA ILE A 157 6.54 -8.84 -66.05
C ILE A 157 5.77 -9.50 -67.18
N TRP A 158 4.97 -8.71 -67.90
CA TRP A 158 4.28 -9.15 -69.10
C TRP A 158 4.57 -8.21 -70.26
N ASP A 159 4.67 -8.77 -71.46
CA ASP A 159 4.92 -8.03 -72.70
C ASP A 159 4.11 -8.64 -73.84
N TRP A 160 3.13 -7.90 -74.33
CA TRP A 160 2.22 -8.29 -75.37
C TRP A 160 2.62 -7.67 -76.71
N ASP A 161 3.05 -8.51 -77.65
CA ASP A 161 3.31 -8.13 -79.05
C ASP A 161 2.01 -8.28 -79.88
N PHE A 162 1.47 -7.16 -80.36
CA PHE A 162 0.23 -7.17 -81.13
C PHE A 162 0.39 -7.76 -82.54
N ASN A 163 1.60 -7.76 -83.09
CA ASN A 163 1.87 -8.33 -84.42
C ASN A 163 1.96 -9.85 -84.35
N ARG A 164 2.62 -10.37 -83.31
CA ARG A 164 2.79 -11.82 -83.10
C ARG A 164 1.61 -12.48 -82.39
N GLN A 165 0.77 -11.69 -81.70
CA GLN A 165 -0.31 -12.19 -80.83
C GLN A 165 0.20 -13.09 -79.71
N GLU A 166 1.38 -12.77 -79.19
CA GLU A 166 2.08 -13.50 -78.13
C GLU A 166 2.26 -12.59 -76.91
N ILE A 167 2.11 -13.16 -75.71
CA ILE A 167 2.44 -12.50 -74.45
C ILE A 167 3.67 -13.20 -73.88
N TYR A 168 4.77 -12.47 -73.80
CA TYR A 168 5.92 -12.87 -73.02
C TYR A 168 5.65 -12.61 -71.54
N GLY A 169 6.04 -13.55 -70.69
CA GLY A 169 6.00 -13.43 -69.24
C GLY A 169 7.33 -13.86 -68.63
N ASN A 170 7.80 -13.17 -67.59
CA ASN A 170 8.91 -13.68 -66.79
C ASN A 170 8.44 -14.85 -65.89
N ASP A 171 9.39 -15.54 -65.25
CA ASP A 171 9.11 -16.67 -64.35
C ASP A 171 8.09 -16.30 -63.26
N ARG A 172 8.16 -15.08 -62.74
CA ARG A 172 7.23 -14.60 -61.72
C ARG A 172 5.79 -14.48 -62.20
N LEU A 173 5.55 -14.02 -63.43
CA LEU A 173 4.20 -13.98 -64.02
C LEU A 173 3.64 -15.40 -64.13
N LEU A 174 4.48 -16.35 -64.55
CA LEU A 174 4.11 -17.75 -64.69
C LEU A 174 3.79 -18.39 -63.33
N GLU A 175 4.53 -18.04 -62.26
CA GLU A 175 4.21 -18.44 -60.88
C GLU A 175 2.89 -17.86 -60.36
N ILE A 176 2.57 -16.60 -60.70
CA ILE A 176 1.33 -15.94 -60.27
C ILE A 176 0.11 -16.67 -60.85
N VAL A 177 0.22 -17.12 -62.11
CA VAL A 177 -0.86 -17.79 -62.84
C VAL A 177 -0.81 -19.32 -62.67
N GLY A 178 0.34 -19.87 -62.28
CA GLY A 178 0.57 -21.30 -62.12
C GLY A 178 0.80 -22.06 -63.43
N LEU A 179 1.36 -21.41 -64.45
CA LEU A 179 1.65 -22.00 -65.77
C LEU A 179 3.12 -22.43 -65.89
N SER A 180 3.38 -23.46 -66.70
CA SER A 180 4.75 -23.90 -67.02
C SER A 180 5.41 -22.96 -68.05
N PRO A 181 6.74 -22.72 -67.99
CA PRO A 181 7.49 -21.96 -68.99
C PRO A 181 7.39 -22.48 -70.43
N GLU A 182 6.98 -23.73 -70.60
CA GLU A 182 6.82 -24.40 -71.89
C GLU A 182 5.53 -23.99 -72.64
N ILE A 183 4.58 -23.33 -71.95
CA ILE A 183 3.30 -22.91 -72.52
C ILE A 183 3.43 -21.49 -73.07
N THR A 184 3.22 -21.30 -74.37
CA THR A 184 3.15 -19.96 -74.97
C THR A 184 1.88 -19.24 -74.51
N THR A 185 2.04 -18.19 -73.71
CA THR A 185 0.90 -17.37 -73.24
C THR A 185 0.34 -16.57 -74.40
N THR A 186 -0.92 -16.84 -74.76
CA THR A 186 -1.67 -16.05 -75.76
C THR A 186 -2.68 -15.15 -75.07
N PRO A 187 -3.12 -14.05 -75.71
CA PRO A 187 -4.16 -13.18 -75.16
C PRO A 187 -5.45 -13.92 -74.81
N LYS A 188 -5.83 -14.94 -75.61
CA LYS A 188 -7.00 -15.78 -75.35
C LYS A 188 -6.85 -16.61 -74.08
N LEU A 189 -5.67 -17.21 -73.87
CA LEU A 189 -5.38 -17.96 -72.65
C LEU A 189 -5.43 -17.05 -71.43
N PHE A 190 -4.78 -15.89 -71.48
CA PHE A 190 -4.79 -14.93 -70.37
C PHE A 190 -6.20 -14.45 -70.03
N CYS A 191 -7.02 -14.11 -71.04
CA CYS A 191 -8.42 -13.73 -70.84
C CYS A 191 -9.26 -14.83 -70.17
N SER A 192 -8.99 -16.11 -70.43
CA SER A 192 -9.73 -17.22 -69.82
C SER A 192 -9.46 -17.39 -68.32
N LEU A 193 -8.37 -16.79 -67.83
CA LEU A 193 -7.96 -16.86 -66.42
C LEU A 193 -8.57 -15.72 -65.60
N VAL A 194 -9.09 -14.66 -66.23
CA VAL A 194 -9.75 -13.56 -65.52
C VAL A 194 -11.10 -14.01 -64.98
N HIS A 195 -11.41 -13.67 -63.73
CA HIS A 195 -12.70 -13.97 -63.13
C HIS A 195 -13.86 -13.41 -63.99
N PRO A 196 -14.96 -14.16 -64.21
CA PRO A 196 -16.04 -13.76 -65.13
C PRO A 196 -16.62 -12.36 -64.86
N GLU A 197 -16.79 -12.01 -63.59
CA GLU A 197 -17.29 -10.68 -63.16
C GLU A 197 -16.31 -9.54 -63.46
N ASP A 198 -15.00 -9.81 -63.46
CA ASP A 198 -13.97 -8.79 -63.63
C ASP A 198 -13.62 -8.57 -65.11
N TYR A 199 -14.07 -9.46 -66.01
CA TYR A 199 -13.74 -9.44 -67.44
C TYR A 199 -14.08 -8.10 -68.10
N SER A 200 -15.30 -7.59 -67.86
CA SER A 200 -15.75 -6.32 -68.45
C SER A 200 -14.88 -5.15 -68.01
N LYS A 201 -14.50 -5.13 -66.73
CA LYS A 201 -13.66 -4.09 -66.13
C LYS A 201 -12.26 -4.09 -66.74
N VAL A 202 -11.64 -5.27 -66.84
CA VAL A 202 -10.29 -5.44 -67.42
C VAL A 202 -10.28 -5.06 -68.89
N PHE A 203 -11.24 -5.57 -69.66
CA PHE A 203 -11.35 -5.27 -71.09
C PHE A 203 -11.50 -3.76 -71.36
N GLN A 204 -12.36 -3.09 -70.59
CA GLN A 204 -12.57 -1.65 -70.71
C GLN A 204 -11.29 -0.85 -70.39
N ALA A 205 -10.57 -1.21 -69.31
CA ALA A 205 -9.33 -0.54 -68.93
C ALA A 205 -8.26 -0.65 -70.04
N VAL A 206 -8.11 -1.83 -70.65
CA VAL A 206 -7.18 -2.04 -71.77
C VAL A 206 -7.60 -1.23 -73.00
N GLN A 207 -8.90 -1.21 -73.35
CA GLN A 207 -9.40 -0.43 -74.49
C GLN A 207 -9.16 1.08 -74.32
N LEU A 208 -9.45 1.62 -73.13
CA LEU A 208 -9.19 3.03 -72.80
C LEU A 208 -7.70 3.36 -72.92
N HIS A 209 -6.81 2.48 -72.45
CA HIS A 209 -5.37 2.69 -72.61
C HIS A 209 -4.93 2.69 -74.09
N LEU A 210 -5.44 1.76 -74.89
CA LEU A 210 -5.07 1.62 -76.31
C LEU A 210 -5.61 2.77 -77.18
N ASN A 211 -6.84 3.23 -76.94
CA ASN A 211 -7.50 4.22 -77.77
C ASN A 211 -7.30 5.66 -77.26
N GLU A 212 -7.41 5.88 -75.95
CA GLU A 212 -7.47 7.21 -75.33
C GLU A 212 -6.19 7.57 -74.55
N GLN A 213 -5.21 6.66 -74.47
CA GLN A 213 -3.94 6.87 -73.77
C GLN A 213 -4.07 7.13 -72.27
N ILE A 214 -5.18 6.72 -71.67
CA ILE A 214 -5.38 6.72 -70.21
C ILE A 214 -4.42 5.70 -69.58
N GLU A 215 -3.78 6.02 -68.47
CA GLU A 215 -2.87 5.11 -67.76
C GLU A 215 -3.56 3.78 -67.44
N LEU A 216 -2.94 2.64 -67.80
CA LEU A 216 -3.49 1.34 -67.47
C LEU A 216 -3.11 0.99 -66.03
N GLU A 217 -4.09 1.01 -65.15
CA GLU A 217 -4.05 0.40 -63.83
C GLU A 217 -5.39 -0.27 -63.54
N VAL A 218 -5.39 -1.60 -63.37
CA VAL A 218 -6.62 -2.34 -63.10
C VAL A 218 -6.40 -3.47 -62.11
N GLN A 219 -7.26 -3.52 -61.09
CA GLN A 219 -7.31 -4.62 -60.12
C GLN A 219 -8.38 -5.63 -60.53
N PHE A 220 -8.03 -6.92 -60.55
CA PHE A 220 -8.91 -8.01 -60.95
C PHE A 220 -8.43 -9.35 -60.37
N ARG A 221 -9.31 -10.34 -60.37
CA ARG A 221 -9.02 -11.69 -59.90
C ARG A 221 -8.55 -12.56 -61.06
N LEU A 222 -7.43 -13.25 -60.87
CA LEU A 222 -6.87 -14.25 -61.78
C LEU A 222 -6.97 -15.63 -61.19
N ARG A 223 -7.42 -16.59 -61.99
CA ARG A 223 -7.51 -18.00 -61.63
C ARG A 223 -6.13 -18.65 -61.78
N HIS A 224 -5.57 -19.10 -60.66
CA HIS A 224 -4.37 -19.92 -60.61
C HIS A 224 -4.67 -21.34 -61.13
N SER A 225 -3.66 -22.07 -61.58
CA SER A 225 -3.81 -23.45 -62.08
C SER A 225 -4.34 -24.45 -61.04
N SER A 226 -4.19 -24.15 -59.74
CA SER A 226 -4.83 -24.90 -58.63
C SER A 226 -6.36 -24.73 -58.59
N GLY A 227 -6.90 -23.73 -59.30
CA GLY A 227 -8.31 -23.36 -59.29
C GLY A 227 -8.64 -22.18 -58.38
N GLU A 228 -7.70 -21.72 -57.55
CA GLU A 228 -7.84 -20.57 -56.64
C GLU A 228 -7.84 -19.24 -57.39
N TYR A 229 -8.45 -18.20 -56.82
CA TYR A 229 -8.36 -16.84 -57.36
C TYR A 229 -7.36 -16.00 -56.57
N ARG A 230 -6.45 -15.33 -57.28
CA ARG A 230 -5.52 -14.35 -56.73
C ARG A 230 -5.94 -12.94 -57.13
N TYR A 231 -5.87 -12.00 -56.19
CA TYR A 231 -6.10 -10.59 -56.49
C TYR A 231 -4.82 -10.01 -57.10
N CYS A 232 -4.93 -9.49 -58.31
CA CYS A 232 -3.79 -8.94 -59.03
C CYS A 232 -4.06 -7.51 -59.46
N VAL A 233 -2.99 -6.72 -59.56
CA VAL A 233 -3.01 -5.38 -60.17
C VAL A 233 -2.13 -5.41 -61.41
N ALA A 234 -2.71 -5.15 -62.58
CA ALA A 234 -1.94 -4.96 -63.80
C ALA A 234 -1.71 -3.48 -64.05
N ARG A 235 -0.45 -3.11 -64.31
CA ARG A 235 -0.05 -1.78 -64.78
C ARG A 235 0.76 -1.90 -66.06
N GLY A 236 0.53 -1.05 -67.05
CA GLY A 236 1.25 -1.17 -68.32
C GLY A 236 1.22 0.06 -69.22
N LYS A 237 2.12 0.07 -70.21
CA LYS A 237 2.20 1.11 -71.24
C LYS A 237 2.31 0.52 -72.64
N ALA A 238 1.58 1.10 -73.59
CA ALA A 238 1.62 0.74 -75.00
C ALA A 238 2.66 1.55 -75.77
N GLN A 239 3.50 0.87 -76.54
CA GLN A 239 4.38 1.46 -77.54
C GLN A 239 3.63 1.63 -78.86
N ARG A 240 3.85 2.77 -79.50
CA ARG A 240 3.13 3.20 -80.70
C ARG A 240 4.10 3.48 -81.84
N ASP A 241 3.66 3.23 -83.06
CA ASP A 241 4.41 3.58 -84.26
C ASP A 241 4.34 5.09 -84.56
N ARG A 242 5.04 5.53 -85.61
CA ARG A 242 5.03 6.92 -86.08
C ARG A 242 3.66 7.46 -86.51
N TYR A 243 2.65 6.60 -86.65
CA TYR A 243 1.28 6.95 -87.00
C TYR A 243 0.34 6.90 -85.78
N GLY A 244 0.88 6.67 -84.57
CA GLY A 244 0.12 6.59 -83.33
C GLY A 244 -0.57 5.24 -83.08
N LYS A 245 -0.37 4.25 -83.95
CA LYS A 245 -0.96 2.92 -83.80
C LYS A 245 -0.17 2.09 -82.78
N PRO A 246 -0.81 1.49 -81.77
CA PRO A 246 -0.11 0.65 -80.80
C PRO A 246 0.36 -0.65 -81.47
N PHE A 247 1.62 -1.03 -81.27
CA PHE A 247 2.20 -2.27 -81.81
C PHE A 247 2.75 -3.24 -80.74
N ARG A 248 2.96 -2.77 -79.51
CA ARG A 248 3.41 -3.57 -78.37
C ARG A 248 2.93 -2.95 -77.06
N MET A 249 2.74 -3.74 -76.01
CA MET A 249 2.33 -3.25 -74.69
C MET A 249 3.01 -4.06 -73.59
N SER A 250 3.70 -3.40 -72.68
CA SER A 250 4.46 -4.06 -71.62
C SER A 250 4.13 -3.47 -70.27
N GLY A 251 4.24 -4.29 -69.23
CA GLY A 251 3.84 -3.90 -67.89
C GLY A 251 4.21 -4.90 -66.82
N ILE A 252 3.69 -4.64 -65.63
CA ILE A 252 3.84 -5.49 -64.44
C ILE A 252 2.47 -5.98 -63.96
N LEU A 253 2.47 -7.11 -63.30
CA LEU A 253 1.35 -7.73 -62.62
C LEU A 253 1.79 -8.03 -61.19
N SER A 254 1.21 -7.30 -60.23
CA SER A 254 1.48 -7.49 -58.80
C SER A 254 0.42 -8.39 -58.19
N ASP A 255 0.84 -9.40 -57.43
CA ASP A 255 -0.06 -10.19 -56.58
C ASP A 255 -0.31 -9.43 -55.26
N ILE A 256 -1.54 -8.96 -55.08
CA ILE A 256 -1.99 -8.20 -53.91
C ILE A 256 -2.94 -9.02 -53.03
N THR A 257 -2.96 -10.35 -53.19
CA THR A 257 -3.87 -11.24 -52.45
C THR A 257 -3.71 -11.09 -50.95
N GLU A 258 -2.48 -11.16 -50.45
CA GLU A 258 -2.19 -11.01 -49.02
C GLU A 258 -2.50 -9.60 -48.51
N GLN A 259 -2.24 -8.57 -49.31
CA GLN A 259 -2.60 -7.19 -48.98
C GLN A 259 -4.12 -7.04 -48.85
N LYS A 260 -4.90 -7.62 -49.76
CA LYS A 260 -6.36 -7.60 -49.70
C LYS A 260 -6.90 -8.30 -48.47
N PHE A 261 -6.34 -9.46 -48.10
CA PHE A 261 -6.70 -10.13 -46.86
C PHE A 261 -6.28 -9.35 -45.60
N ARG A 262 -5.17 -8.62 -45.62
CA ARG A 262 -4.80 -7.70 -44.52
C ARG A 262 -5.81 -6.56 -44.37
N GLU A 263 -6.11 -5.87 -45.47
CA GLU A 263 -7.11 -4.78 -45.50
C GLU A 263 -8.48 -5.25 -44.98
N GLN A 264 -8.92 -6.45 -45.36
CA GLN A 264 -10.18 -7.04 -44.88
C GLN A 264 -10.15 -7.36 -43.38
N ARG A 265 -9.05 -7.93 -42.86
CA ARG A 265 -8.88 -8.21 -41.43
C ARG A 265 -8.91 -6.94 -40.59
N ASP A 266 -8.19 -5.90 -41.03
CA ASP A 266 -8.13 -4.61 -40.33
C ASP A 266 -9.51 -3.94 -40.32
N SER A 267 -10.19 -3.91 -41.47
CA SER A 267 -11.55 -3.35 -41.58
C SER A 267 -12.53 -4.09 -40.68
N PHE A 268 -12.47 -5.42 -40.65
CA PHE A 268 -13.31 -6.25 -39.79
C PHE A 268 -13.09 -5.93 -38.31
N LEU A 269 -11.83 -5.87 -37.84
CA LEU A 269 -11.53 -5.56 -36.45
C LEU A 269 -12.01 -4.17 -36.03
N VAL A 270 -11.88 -3.17 -36.90
CA VAL A 270 -12.35 -1.80 -36.63
C VAL A 270 -13.87 -1.76 -36.46
N GLU A 271 -14.61 -2.36 -37.41
CA GLU A 271 -16.07 -2.37 -37.38
C GLU A 271 -16.61 -3.19 -36.20
N ALA A 272 -16.02 -4.36 -35.93
CA ALA A 272 -16.34 -5.19 -34.78
C ALA A 272 -16.08 -4.44 -33.45
N SER A 273 -14.97 -3.71 -33.35
CA SER A 273 -14.65 -2.92 -32.16
C SER A 273 -15.64 -1.77 -31.93
N SER A 274 -16.09 -1.12 -33.00
CA SER A 274 -17.11 -0.07 -32.91
C SER A 274 -18.45 -0.64 -32.43
N LEU A 275 -18.84 -1.83 -32.86
CA LEU A 275 -20.06 -2.51 -32.39
C LEU A 275 -19.97 -2.84 -30.89
N LEU A 276 -18.83 -3.36 -30.45
CA LEU A 276 -18.61 -3.77 -29.06
C LEU A 276 -18.49 -2.60 -28.08
N GLY A 277 -17.93 -1.46 -28.52
CA GLY A 277 -17.73 -0.28 -27.66
C GLY A 277 -19.01 0.51 -27.36
N ALA A 278 -20.07 0.35 -28.15
CA ALA A 278 -21.26 1.20 -28.09
C ALA A 278 -22.44 0.62 -27.29
N CYS A 279 -22.35 -0.61 -26.78
CA CYS A 279 -23.56 -1.33 -26.38
C CYS A 279 -23.68 -1.69 -24.89
N LEU A 280 -24.91 -1.53 -24.39
CA LEU A 280 -25.36 -1.97 -23.06
C LEU A 280 -26.15 -3.29 -23.13
N ASP A 281 -26.60 -3.72 -24.32
CA ASP A 281 -27.26 -5.01 -24.55
C ASP A 281 -26.32 -5.96 -25.29
N TYR A 282 -25.66 -6.84 -24.55
CA TYR A 282 -24.70 -7.77 -25.14
C TYR A 282 -25.38 -8.75 -26.12
N LYS A 283 -26.65 -9.14 -25.95
CA LYS A 283 -27.28 -10.15 -26.83
C LYS A 283 -27.43 -9.66 -28.27
N SER A 284 -28.00 -8.47 -28.42
CA SER A 284 -28.17 -7.84 -29.74
C SER A 284 -26.81 -7.54 -30.38
N THR A 285 -25.83 -7.13 -29.58
CA THR A 285 -24.46 -6.83 -30.05
C THR A 285 -23.75 -8.06 -30.57
N LEU A 286 -23.84 -9.19 -29.84
CA LEU A 286 -23.23 -10.45 -30.24
C LEU A 286 -23.86 -10.98 -31.53
N ASN A 287 -25.16 -10.81 -31.74
CA ASN A 287 -25.82 -11.15 -33.01
C ASN A 287 -25.30 -10.31 -34.18
N ASN A 288 -25.18 -9.00 -34.00
CA ASN A 288 -24.60 -8.12 -35.03
C ASN A 288 -23.14 -8.46 -35.30
N LEU A 289 -22.38 -8.83 -34.27
CA LEU A 289 -21.00 -9.28 -34.42
C LEU A 289 -20.91 -10.58 -35.23
N ALA A 290 -21.77 -11.55 -34.96
CA ALA A 290 -21.82 -12.80 -35.74
C ALA A 290 -22.16 -12.52 -37.21
N GLN A 291 -23.13 -11.64 -37.49
CA GLN A 291 -23.49 -11.22 -38.85
C GLN A 291 -22.33 -10.51 -39.58
N LEU A 292 -21.63 -9.63 -38.88
CA LEU A 292 -20.45 -8.96 -39.42
C LEU A 292 -19.35 -9.98 -39.77
N ALA A 293 -19.10 -10.93 -38.86
CA ALA A 293 -18.09 -11.96 -39.08
C ALA A 293 -18.35 -12.80 -40.33
N VAL A 294 -19.62 -13.15 -40.62
CA VAL A 294 -19.92 -13.92 -41.83
C VAL A 294 -19.87 -13.11 -43.13
N THR A 295 -19.84 -11.77 -43.04
CA THR A 295 -19.76 -10.92 -44.22
C THR A 295 -18.34 -10.86 -44.80
N CYS A 296 -17.31 -11.02 -43.95
CA CYS A 296 -15.92 -10.76 -44.36
C CYS A 296 -14.87 -11.71 -43.80
N PHE A 297 -15.19 -12.53 -42.78
CA PHE A 297 -14.19 -13.34 -42.07
C PHE A 297 -14.46 -14.85 -42.14
N ALA A 298 -15.73 -15.26 -42.01
CA ALA A 298 -16.16 -16.66 -41.93
C ALA A 298 -17.33 -16.98 -42.85
N ASP A 299 -17.57 -18.26 -43.17
CA ASP A 299 -18.83 -18.71 -43.79
C ASP A 299 -19.92 -18.91 -42.72
N TRP A 300 -19.46 -19.22 -41.49
CA TRP A 300 -20.28 -19.43 -40.32
C TRP A 300 -19.58 -18.87 -39.07
N CYS A 301 -20.31 -18.11 -38.26
CA CYS A 301 -19.90 -17.70 -36.92
C CYS A 301 -20.91 -18.13 -35.83
N ALA A 302 -20.41 -18.59 -34.69
CA ALA A 302 -21.20 -18.85 -33.49
C ALA A 302 -20.55 -18.27 -32.23
N ILE A 303 -21.38 -17.78 -31.32
CA ILE A 303 -20.95 -17.26 -30.01
C ILE A 303 -21.74 -17.97 -28.91
N ASP A 304 -21.01 -18.68 -28.05
CA ASP A 304 -21.56 -19.49 -26.97
C ASP A 304 -21.07 -18.93 -25.63
N LEU A 305 -21.98 -18.69 -24.68
CA LEU A 305 -21.66 -18.19 -23.34
C LEU A 305 -21.82 -19.28 -22.27
N LEU A 306 -20.99 -19.23 -21.24
CA LEU A 306 -21.01 -20.16 -20.11
C LEU A 306 -22.09 -19.75 -19.08
N GLU A 307 -23.05 -20.64 -18.80
CA GLU A 307 -24.05 -20.51 -17.73
C GLU A 307 -23.62 -21.23 -16.43
N GLU A 308 -24.40 -21.05 -15.34
CA GLU A 308 -24.14 -21.71 -14.05
C GLU A 308 -24.30 -23.24 -14.19
N ARG A 309 -23.24 -24.00 -13.83
CA ARG A 309 -23.07 -25.48 -13.96
C ARG A 309 -22.34 -26.00 -15.21
N ASN A 310 -21.39 -25.25 -15.77
CA ASN A 310 -20.60 -25.68 -16.95
C ASN A 310 -21.44 -25.98 -18.21
N SER A 311 -22.69 -25.51 -18.26
CA SER A 311 -23.53 -25.57 -19.44
C SER A 311 -23.26 -24.35 -20.31
N TYR A 312 -23.10 -24.56 -21.61
CA TYR A 312 -22.96 -23.46 -22.57
C TYR A 312 -24.33 -23.10 -23.14
N ARG A 313 -24.52 -21.85 -23.54
CA ARG A 313 -25.69 -21.38 -24.25
C ARG A 313 -25.27 -20.57 -25.45
N ARG A 314 -25.78 -20.94 -26.62
CA ARG A 314 -25.63 -20.15 -27.83
C ARG A 314 -26.40 -18.84 -27.71
N VAL A 315 -25.70 -17.73 -27.84
CA VAL A 315 -26.28 -16.38 -27.75
C VAL A 315 -26.33 -15.69 -29.10
N ALA A 316 -25.40 -16.02 -29.99
CA ALA A 316 -25.41 -15.52 -31.35
C ALA A 316 -24.94 -16.53 -32.38
N PHE A 317 -25.49 -16.42 -33.58
CA PHE A 317 -25.23 -17.32 -34.69
C PHE A 317 -25.51 -16.64 -36.03
N ALA A 318 -24.64 -16.81 -37.03
CA ALA A 318 -24.83 -16.26 -38.36
C ALA A 318 -24.21 -17.15 -39.45
N TYR A 319 -24.72 -17.07 -40.67
CA TYR A 319 -24.33 -17.91 -41.80
C TYR A 319 -24.48 -17.16 -43.15
N VAL A 320 -23.66 -17.49 -44.16
CA VAL A 320 -23.70 -16.86 -45.50
C VAL A 320 -24.86 -17.36 -46.40
N ASP A 321 -25.09 -18.67 -46.50
CA ASP A 321 -26.22 -19.28 -47.23
C ASP A 321 -27.45 -19.56 -46.32
N PRO A 322 -28.62 -18.95 -46.56
CA PRO A 322 -29.86 -19.22 -45.82
C PRO A 322 -30.37 -20.68 -45.88
N GLN A 323 -29.96 -21.49 -46.88
CA GLN A 323 -30.27 -22.93 -46.91
C GLN A 323 -29.46 -23.69 -45.84
N GLN A 324 -28.25 -23.21 -45.57
CA GLN A 324 -27.33 -23.50 -44.45
C GLN A 324 -28.06 -23.51 -43.09
N GLU A 325 -28.80 -22.44 -42.84
CA GLU A 325 -29.50 -22.13 -41.59
C GLU A 325 -30.57 -23.18 -41.22
N LYS A 326 -31.26 -23.74 -42.22
CA LYS A 326 -32.27 -24.81 -42.02
C LYS A 326 -31.67 -26.16 -41.62
N LEU A 327 -30.43 -26.44 -42.03
CA LEU A 327 -29.71 -27.63 -41.56
C LEU A 327 -29.27 -27.45 -40.10
N ILE A 328 -28.81 -26.26 -39.74
CA ILE A 328 -28.25 -26.00 -38.40
C ILE A 328 -29.32 -25.82 -37.33
N SER A 329 -30.48 -25.26 -37.66
CA SER A 329 -31.66 -25.29 -36.78
C SER A 329 -32.15 -26.72 -36.46
N GLN A 330 -31.85 -27.70 -37.31
CA GLN A 330 -32.09 -29.12 -36.99
C GLN A 330 -31.01 -29.71 -36.07
N LEU A 331 -29.84 -29.06 -35.97
CA LEU A 331 -28.74 -29.40 -35.06
C LEU A 331 -28.85 -28.67 -33.69
N GLU A 332 -29.63 -27.58 -33.57
CA GLU A 332 -29.82 -26.79 -32.34
C GLU A 332 -30.18 -27.60 -31.07
N PRO A 333 -31.02 -28.65 -31.13
CA PRO A 333 -31.31 -29.47 -29.95
C PRO A 333 -30.12 -30.30 -29.46
N TRP A 334 -29.08 -30.48 -30.29
CA TRP A 334 -28.02 -31.46 -30.10
C TRP A 334 -26.66 -30.85 -29.72
N SER A 335 -26.44 -29.57 -30.04
CA SER A 335 -25.21 -28.82 -29.73
C SER A 335 -24.95 -28.61 -28.22
N LEU A 336 -25.80 -29.16 -27.35
CA LEU A 336 -25.78 -28.98 -25.89
C LEU A 336 -25.74 -30.30 -25.10
N THR A 337 -25.41 -31.44 -25.72
CA THR A 337 -25.37 -32.72 -24.98
C THR A 337 -23.95 -33.13 -24.59
N THR A 338 -23.69 -33.13 -23.28
CA THR A 338 -22.51 -33.70 -22.62
C THR A 338 -22.30 -35.17 -23.02
N ASN A 339 -21.04 -35.62 -23.10
CA ASN A 339 -20.73 -37.04 -23.11
C ASN A 339 -20.89 -37.63 -21.69
N ASN A 340 -20.81 -38.96 -21.57
CA ASN A 340 -21.02 -39.71 -20.31
C ASN A 340 -20.05 -39.32 -19.17
N ASP A 341 -18.98 -38.57 -19.45
CA ASP A 341 -18.02 -38.04 -18.48
C ASP A 341 -18.26 -36.56 -18.11
N GLY A 342 -19.34 -35.94 -18.59
CA GLY A 342 -19.70 -34.55 -18.26
C GLY A 342 -18.96 -33.47 -19.06
N GLU A 343 -18.09 -33.83 -20.01
CA GLU A 343 -17.45 -32.87 -20.92
C GLU A 343 -18.30 -32.65 -22.18
N LEU A 344 -18.53 -31.37 -22.52
CA LEU A 344 -19.17 -30.95 -23.76
C LEU A 344 -18.21 -31.22 -24.93
N ILE A 345 -18.70 -31.65 -26.10
CA ILE A 345 -17.84 -31.87 -27.28
C ILE A 345 -17.19 -30.55 -27.76
N VAL A 346 -17.90 -29.42 -27.59
CA VAL A 346 -17.31 -28.06 -27.73
C VAL A 346 -16.26 -27.82 -26.63
N ALA A 347 -16.40 -28.42 -25.44
CA ALA A 347 -15.48 -28.27 -24.31
C ALA A 347 -14.08 -28.86 -24.57
N LYS A 348 -13.98 -29.87 -25.45
CA LYS A 348 -12.67 -30.40 -25.88
C LYS A 348 -11.93 -29.43 -26.83
N MET A 349 -12.65 -28.63 -27.61
CA MET A 349 -12.09 -27.52 -28.39
C MET A 349 -11.80 -26.27 -27.53
N LEU A 350 -12.36 -26.19 -26.32
CA LEU A 350 -12.29 -25.03 -25.42
C LEU A 350 -11.06 -25.01 -24.49
N TYR A 351 -10.34 -26.12 -24.33
CA TYR A 351 -9.23 -26.20 -23.35
C TYR A 351 -7.83 -25.99 -23.94
N ILE A 352 -7.71 -26.04 -25.27
CA ILE A 352 -6.46 -25.84 -25.98
C ILE A 352 -6.81 -24.82 -27.05
N GLY A 353 -6.21 -23.63 -27.03
CA GLY A 353 -6.21 -22.74 -28.20
C GLY A 353 -5.69 -23.54 -29.37
N SER A 354 -6.61 -24.11 -30.14
CA SER A 354 -6.32 -25.15 -31.12
C SER A 354 -6.77 -24.61 -32.46
N PHE A 355 -5.81 -24.03 -33.16
CA PHE A 355 -5.91 -23.78 -34.58
C PHE A 355 -5.29 -24.97 -35.29
N ASN A 356 -6.00 -25.54 -36.27
CA ASN A 356 -5.54 -26.73 -36.99
C ASN A 356 -5.58 -26.48 -38.49
N ASN A 357 -4.45 -26.73 -39.16
CA ASN A 357 -4.26 -26.53 -40.60
C ASN A 357 -4.32 -27.84 -41.40
N ASP A 358 -4.61 -28.97 -40.74
CA ASP A 358 -4.56 -30.30 -41.35
C ASP A 358 -5.85 -30.68 -42.10
N LEU A 359 -5.73 -30.85 -43.42
CA LEU A 359 -6.78 -31.34 -44.34
C LEU A 359 -7.36 -32.71 -43.96
N ASN A 360 -6.64 -33.54 -43.19
CA ASN A 360 -7.05 -34.90 -42.81
C ASN A 360 -7.75 -34.99 -41.44
N PHE A 361 -7.90 -33.88 -40.71
CA PHE A 361 -8.50 -33.87 -39.37
C PHE A 361 -10.03 -33.62 -39.40
N ALA A 362 -10.55 -33.04 -40.49
CA ALA A 362 -11.98 -32.75 -40.64
C ALA A 362 -12.84 -34.03 -40.59
N ASP A 363 -12.46 -35.07 -41.34
CA ASP A 363 -13.28 -36.29 -41.44
C ASP A 363 -13.30 -37.11 -40.14
N SER A 364 -12.19 -37.17 -39.38
CA SER A 364 -12.16 -37.93 -38.12
C SER A 364 -12.92 -37.22 -37.00
N LEU A 365 -12.92 -35.89 -37.00
CA LEU A 365 -13.56 -35.08 -35.97
C LEU A 365 -15.07 -34.95 -36.22
N LEU A 366 -15.53 -34.92 -37.49
CA LEU A 366 -16.95 -35.01 -37.84
C LEU A 366 -17.57 -36.34 -37.35
N VAL A 367 -16.82 -37.44 -37.40
CA VAL A 367 -17.22 -38.76 -36.87
C VAL A 367 -17.25 -38.78 -35.34
N GLU A 368 -16.29 -38.15 -34.65
CA GLU A 368 -16.31 -38.04 -33.18
C GLU A 368 -17.41 -37.08 -32.65
N MET A 369 -17.77 -36.07 -33.44
CA MET A 369 -18.83 -35.10 -33.08
C MET A 369 -20.24 -35.64 -33.28
N ALA A 370 -20.44 -36.62 -34.17
CA ALA A 370 -21.73 -37.20 -34.47
C ALA A 370 -22.07 -38.34 -33.49
N LYS A 371 -23.18 -38.21 -32.75
CA LYS A 371 -23.67 -39.30 -31.87
C LYS A 371 -24.41 -40.39 -32.65
N ASN A 372 -24.98 -40.06 -33.82
CA ASN A 372 -25.78 -40.96 -34.67
C ASN A 372 -25.51 -40.68 -36.17
N GLU A 373 -25.79 -41.65 -37.04
CA GLU A 373 -25.64 -41.54 -38.51
C GLU A 373 -26.30 -40.28 -39.10
N ARG A 374 -27.50 -39.92 -38.63
CA ARG A 374 -28.19 -38.68 -39.06
C ARG A 374 -27.44 -37.39 -38.73
N GLN A 375 -26.71 -37.35 -37.60
CA GLN A 375 -25.90 -36.18 -37.24
C GLN A 375 -24.64 -36.09 -38.08
N GLN A 376 -24.05 -37.25 -38.38
CA GLN A 376 -22.89 -37.34 -39.27
C GLN A 376 -23.26 -36.85 -40.68
N GLU A 377 -24.39 -37.34 -41.23
CA GLU A 377 -24.89 -36.89 -42.54
C GLU A 377 -25.14 -35.37 -42.59
N LEU A 378 -25.66 -34.78 -41.51
CA LEU A 378 -25.89 -33.32 -41.44
C LEU A 378 -24.58 -32.54 -41.33
N LEU A 379 -23.60 -33.03 -40.57
CA LEU A 379 -22.28 -32.42 -40.44
C LEU A 379 -21.46 -32.54 -41.75
N GLU A 380 -21.57 -33.65 -42.46
CA GLU A 380 -20.99 -33.85 -43.80
C GLU A 380 -21.61 -32.89 -44.83
N GLN A 381 -22.92 -32.64 -44.74
CA GLN A 381 -23.61 -31.66 -45.60
C GLN A 381 -23.21 -30.20 -45.33
N LEU A 382 -22.68 -29.88 -44.14
CA LEU A 382 -22.15 -28.55 -43.82
C LEU A 382 -20.76 -28.29 -44.42
N ALA A 383 -20.10 -29.34 -44.92
CA ALA A 383 -18.84 -29.27 -45.66
C ALA A 383 -17.74 -28.44 -44.96
N ILE A 384 -17.59 -28.59 -43.64
CA ILE A 384 -16.59 -27.87 -42.84
C ILE A 384 -15.17 -28.22 -43.32
N ARG A 385 -14.37 -27.22 -43.67
CA ARG A 385 -12.99 -27.40 -44.17
C ARG A 385 -11.92 -26.80 -43.26
N SER A 386 -12.22 -25.69 -42.59
CA SER A 386 -11.30 -25.02 -41.66
C SER A 386 -12.09 -24.30 -40.57
N TYR A 387 -11.58 -24.27 -39.34
CA TYR A 387 -12.23 -23.58 -38.22
C TYR A 387 -11.22 -22.93 -37.27
N ILE A 388 -11.65 -21.86 -36.59
CA ILE A 388 -10.98 -21.24 -35.45
C ILE A 388 -11.98 -21.23 -34.29
N SER A 389 -11.56 -21.71 -33.11
CA SER A 389 -12.31 -21.58 -31.86
C SER A 389 -11.42 -20.91 -30.81
N VAL A 390 -11.89 -19.79 -30.27
CA VAL A 390 -11.14 -19.00 -29.26
C VAL A 390 -12.01 -18.77 -28.01
N PRO A 391 -11.43 -18.83 -26.80
CA PRO A 391 -12.17 -18.60 -25.56
C PRO A 391 -12.41 -17.11 -25.31
N LEU A 392 -13.57 -16.77 -24.76
CA LEU A 392 -13.92 -15.41 -24.32
C LEU A 392 -13.41 -15.20 -22.89
N LEU A 393 -12.15 -14.78 -22.74
CA LEU A 393 -11.52 -14.59 -21.44
C LEU A 393 -11.65 -13.14 -20.95
N ALA A 394 -12.22 -12.97 -19.76
CA ALA A 394 -12.20 -11.72 -19.02
C ALA A 394 -11.33 -11.91 -17.77
N GLY A 395 -10.06 -11.48 -17.84
CA GLY A 395 -9.05 -11.83 -16.84
C GLY A 395 -8.78 -13.33 -16.82
N GLU A 396 -8.91 -13.96 -15.65
CA GLU A 396 -8.76 -15.42 -15.47
C GLU A 396 -10.06 -16.21 -15.72
N ARG A 397 -11.18 -15.52 -15.97
CA ARG A 397 -12.50 -16.15 -16.10
C ARG A 397 -12.87 -16.38 -17.56
N ASN A 398 -13.20 -17.64 -17.89
CA ASN A 398 -13.81 -17.98 -19.16
C ASN A 398 -15.32 -17.65 -19.15
N LEU A 399 -15.74 -16.77 -20.06
CA LEU A 399 -17.13 -16.37 -20.25
C LEU A 399 -17.83 -17.17 -21.36
N GLY A 400 -17.10 -17.89 -22.22
CA GLY A 400 -17.65 -18.56 -23.39
C GLY A 400 -16.63 -18.86 -24.51
N SER A 401 -17.12 -19.08 -25.72
CA SER A 401 -16.31 -19.26 -26.93
C SER A 401 -16.87 -18.51 -28.13
N LEU A 402 -15.95 -18.17 -29.02
CA LEU A 402 -16.21 -17.61 -30.34
C LEU A 402 -15.67 -18.58 -31.39
N LEU A 403 -16.56 -19.06 -32.25
CA LEU A 403 -16.28 -20.05 -33.29
C LEU A 403 -16.45 -19.43 -34.67
N PHE A 404 -15.46 -19.64 -35.53
CA PHE A 404 -15.45 -19.27 -36.94
C PHE A 404 -15.19 -20.49 -37.81
N VAL A 405 -15.98 -20.66 -38.86
CA VAL A 405 -15.89 -21.83 -39.74
C VAL A 405 -15.88 -21.38 -41.21
N ARG A 406 -15.08 -22.07 -42.02
CA ARG A 406 -15.09 -21.98 -43.48
C ARG A 406 -15.39 -23.33 -44.10
N SER A 407 -16.31 -23.33 -45.06
CA SER A 407 -16.76 -24.51 -45.80
C SER A 407 -16.29 -24.50 -47.25
N SER A 408 -15.78 -23.38 -47.75
CA SER A 408 -15.15 -23.31 -49.07
C SER A 408 -13.71 -23.83 -49.07
N ALA A 409 -13.34 -24.58 -50.12
CA ALA A 409 -12.03 -25.26 -50.25
C ALA A 409 -10.85 -24.32 -50.56
N ILE A 410 -11.05 -23.01 -50.58
CA ILE A 410 -10.16 -22.06 -51.25
C ILE A 410 -9.36 -21.19 -50.26
N ASN A 411 -9.77 -21.06 -48.99
CA ASN A 411 -9.04 -20.24 -48.02
C ASN A 411 -9.08 -20.85 -46.60
N TYR A 412 -8.08 -21.66 -46.26
CA TYR A 412 -7.84 -22.06 -44.88
C TYR A 412 -7.56 -20.83 -44.02
N TYR A 413 -8.01 -20.87 -42.77
CA TYR A 413 -7.54 -19.88 -41.81
C TYR A 413 -6.01 -19.98 -41.65
N THR A 414 -5.38 -18.88 -41.29
CA THR A 414 -3.93 -18.79 -41.07
C THR A 414 -3.64 -18.38 -39.63
N GLN A 415 -2.37 -18.42 -39.21
CA GLN A 415 -1.97 -17.91 -37.89
C GLN A 415 -2.38 -16.45 -37.67
N ALA A 416 -2.32 -15.64 -38.73
CA ALA A 416 -2.69 -14.24 -38.64
C ALA A 416 -4.22 -14.01 -38.57
N ASP A 417 -5.03 -15.01 -38.94
CA ASP A 417 -6.48 -15.01 -38.69
C ASP A 417 -6.80 -15.41 -37.25
N LEU A 418 -6.00 -16.31 -36.66
CA LEU A 418 -6.12 -16.66 -35.24
C LEU A 418 -5.86 -15.44 -34.34
N GLU A 419 -4.81 -14.66 -34.61
CA GLU A 419 -4.50 -13.44 -33.86
C GLU A 419 -5.66 -12.43 -33.88
N VAL A 420 -6.32 -12.28 -35.04
CA VAL A 420 -7.52 -11.44 -35.19
C VAL A 420 -8.68 -11.99 -34.38
N ALA A 421 -8.90 -13.31 -34.42
CA ALA A 421 -9.94 -13.96 -33.63
C ALA A 421 -9.71 -13.81 -32.11
N GLU A 422 -8.46 -13.93 -31.65
CA GLU A 422 -8.07 -13.75 -30.25
C GLU A 422 -8.28 -12.31 -29.77
N ASP A 423 -7.84 -11.30 -30.54
CA ASP A 423 -8.09 -9.88 -30.21
C ASP A 423 -9.60 -9.59 -30.14
N LEU A 424 -10.36 -10.11 -31.11
CA LEU A 424 -11.80 -9.97 -31.10
C LEU A 424 -12.46 -10.66 -29.89
N ALA A 425 -12.00 -11.87 -29.54
CA ALA A 425 -12.50 -12.60 -28.38
C ALA A 425 -12.24 -11.86 -27.07
N GLN A 426 -11.06 -11.27 -26.90
CA GLN A 426 -10.72 -10.46 -25.74
C GLN A 426 -11.63 -9.22 -25.63
N ARG A 427 -11.82 -8.49 -26.74
CA ARG A 427 -12.72 -7.31 -26.78
C ARG A 427 -14.17 -7.70 -26.49
N THR A 428 -14.61 -8.83 -27.05
CA THR A 428 -15.95 -9.36 -26.84
C THR A 428 -16.19 -9.75 -25.39
N ALA A 429 -15.22 -10.41 -24.75
CA ALA A 429 -15.29 -10.78 -23.34
C ALA A 429 -15.40 -9.55 -22.42
N LEU A 430 -14.58 -8.51 -22.67
CA LEU A 430 -14.64 -7.25 -21.93
C LEU A 430 -15.98 -6.53 -22.10
N ALA A 431 -16.54 -6.50 -23.31
CA ALA A 431 -17.84 -5.90 -23.58
C ALA A 431 -18.98 -6.62 -22.83
N ILE A 432 -18.96 -7.95 -22.81
CA ILE A 432 -19.93 -8.76 -22.06
C ILE A 432 -19.82 -8.49 -20.56
N GLU A 433 -18.59 -8.45 -20.02
CA GLU A 433 -18.37 -8.18 -18.59
C GLU A 433 -18.85 -6.78 -18.19
N ASN A 434 -18.52 -5.76 -18.99
CA ASN A 434 -18.96 -4.39 -18.76
C ASN A 434 -20.49 -4.27 -18.77
N ALA A 435 -21.17 -4.90 -19.72
CA ALA A 435 -22.64 -4.93 -19.77
C ALA A 435 -23.23 -5.61 -18.53
N ARG A 436 -22.66 -6.75 -18.11
CA ARG A 436 -23.11 -7.50 -16.92
C ARG A 436 -22.90 -6.70 -15.63
N LEU A 437 -21.77 -6.01 -15.49
CA LEU A 437 -21.48 -5.14 -14.35
C LEU A 437 -22.43 -3.94 -14.31
N TYR A 438 -22.72 -3.34 -15.46
CA TYR A 438 -23.67 -2.24 -15.57
C TYR A 438 -25.09 -2.66 -15.14
N ASP A 439 -25.58 -3.80 -15.62
CA ASP A 439 -26.88 -4.35 -15.22
C ASP A 439 -26.94 -4.64 -13.72
N SER A 440 -25.86 -5.21 -13.16
CA SER A 440 -25.75 -5.48 -11.73
C SER A 440 -25.78 -4.20 -10.90
N ALA A 441 -25.08 -3.15 -11.35
CA ALA A 441 -25.07 -1.85 -10.70
C ALA A 441 -26.43 -1.14 -10.79
N GLN A 442 -27.12 -1.23 -11.93
CA GLN A 442 -28.48 -0.73 -12.11
C GLN A 442 -29.48 -1.45 -11.21
N PHE A 443 -29.40 -2.78 -11.11
CA PHE A 443 -30.23 -3.58 -10.23
C PHE A 443 -30.01 -3.21 -8.75
N ALA A 444 -28.75 -3.09 -8.33
CA ALA A 444 -28.40 -2.62 -6.98
C ALA A 444 -28.96 -1.21 -6.72
N ASN A 445 -28.79 -0.26 -7.65
CA ASN A 445 -29.36 1.08 -7.53
C ASN A 445 -30.89 1.09 -7.43
N ARG A 446 -31.59 0.26 -8.20
CA ARG A 446 -33.05 0.12 -8.08
C ARG A 446 -33.44 -0.43 -6.71
N ASN A 447 -32.70 -1.41 -6.19
CA ASN A 447 -32.95 -1.95 -4.86
C ASN A 447 -32.65 -0.92 -3.76
N TYR A 448 -31.57 -0.13 -3.89
CA TYR A 448 -31.30 0.98 -2.97
C TYR A 448 -32.40 2.03 -3.03
N ARG A 449 -32.90 2.40 -4.21
CA ARG A 449 -34.03 3.34 -4.32
C ARG A 449 -35.30 2.79 -3.68
N LYS A 450 -35.61 1.50 -3.88
CA LYS A 450 -36.73 0.85 -3.18
C LYS A 450 -36.52 0.83 -1.67
N ALA A 451 -35.31 0.53 -1.20
CA ALA A 451 -34.98 0.55 0.21
C ALA A 451 -35.08 1.97 0.79
N ILE A 452 -34.61 3.01 0.08
CA ILE A 452 -34.77 4.41 0.47
C ILE A 452 -36.24 4.82 0.48
N GLN A 453 -37.06 4.34 -0.46
CA GLN A 453 -38.49 4.60 -0.45
C GLN A 453 -39.19 3.91 0.75
N ILE A 454 -38.90 2.64 1.02
CA ILE A 454 -39.41 1.91 2.19
C ILE A 454 -38.94 2.58 3.47
N LEU A 455 -37.67 2.99 3.55
CA LEU A 455 -37.13 3.74 4.67
C LEU A 455 -37.78 5.12 4.78
N GLY A 456 -38.14 5.77 3.68
CA GLY A 456 -38.88 7.03 3.67
C GLY A 456 -40.34 6.87 4.12
N GLU A 457 -41.00 5.79 3.75
CA GLU A 457 -42.34 5.43 4.24
C GLU A 457 -42.31 5.05 5.72
N GLN A 458 -41.29 4.30 6.15
CA GLN A 458 -41.02 4.01 7.57
C GLN A 458 -40.63 5.27 8.34
N GLU A 459 -39.85 6.18 7.75
CA GLU A 459 -39.51 7.48 8.33
C GLU A 459 -40.76 8.34 8.43
N GLN A 460 -41.67 8.31 7.46
CA GLN A 460 -42.96 8.99 7.53
C GLN A 460 -43.82 8.40 8.65
N GLN A 461 -43.93 7.08 8.76
CA GLN A 461 -44.63 6.41 9.87
C GLN A 461 -43.99 6.70 11.23
N LEU A 462 -42.66 6.67 11.30
CA LEU A 462 -41.88 7.06 12.48
C LEU A 462 -42.04 8.55 12.78
N ARG A 463 -42.22 9.42 11.78
CA ARG A 463 -42.51 10.86 11.95
C ARG A 463 -43.93 11.06 12.46
N THR A 464 -44.91 10.27 12.01
CA THR A 464 -46.28 10.32 12.54
C THR A 464 -46.32 9.78 13.96
N LEU A 465 -45.64 8.66 14.23
CA LEU A 465 -45.44 8.13 15.57
C LEU A 465 -44.61 9.08 16.43
N GLN A 466 -43.60 9.76 15.89
CA GLN A 466 -42.84 10.81 16.57
C GLN A 466 -43.64 12.08 16.70
N GLN A 467 -44.65 12.37 15.87
CA GLN A 467 -45.57 13.48 16.07
C GLN A 467 -46.55 13.14 17.19
N LEU A 468 -47.08 11.92 17.23
CA LEU A 468 -47.87 11.44 18.37
C LEU A 468 -47.01 11.37 19.63
N THR A 469 -45.77 10.88 19.52
CA THR A 469 -44.79 10.83 20.62
C THR A 469 -44.31 12.23 20.98
N ASN A 470 -44.22 13.19 20.06
CA ASN A 470 -43.90 14.60 20.32
C ASN A 470 -45.10 15.35 20.85
N LEU A 471 -46.32 14.93 20.57
CA LEU A 471 -47.51 15.44 21.26
C LEU A 471 -47.56 14.86 22.68
N LEU A 472 -47.10 13.63 22.88
CA LEU A 472 -46.91 13.00 24.20
C LEU A 472 -45.67 13.54 24.96
N ASN A 473 -44.61 13.97 24.26
CA ASN A 473 -43.34 14.49 24.80
C ASN A 473 -43.27 16.02 24.82
N GLN A 474 -44.12 16.72 24.05
CA GLN A 474 -44.44 18.10 24.35
C GLN A 474 -44.91 18.05 25.79
N ARG A 475 -44.25 18.82 26.66
CA ARG A 475 -44.62 18.99 28.06
C ARG A 475 -46.09 19.41 28.13
N LEU A 476 -47.01 18.46 28.02
CA LEU A 476 -48.35 18.54 28.54
C LEU A 476 -48.14 18.36 30.03
N THR A 477 -47.65 19.43 30.65
CA THR A 477 -47.56 19.60 32.11
C THR A 477 -48.93 19.45 32.78
N ASN A 478 -50.00 19.33 31.98
CA ASN A 478 -51.36 19.19 32.40
C ASN A 478 -52.00 17.94 31.76
N LEU A 479 -52.04 16.85 32.53
CA LEU A 479 -52.71 15.59 32.19
C LEU A 479 -54.11 15.76 31.56
N PRO A 480 -54.99 16.69 32.01
CA PRO A 480 -56.28 16.94 31.38
C PRO A 480 -56.20 17.38 29.91
N ASP A 481 -55.20 18.16 29.52
CA ASP A 481 -55.08 18.66 28.14
C ASP A 481 -54.64 17.55 27.18
N LEU A 482 -53.76 16.65 27.65
CA LEU A 482 -53.38 15.45 26.91
C LEU A 482 -54.58 14.54 26.67
N LEU A 483 -55.34 14.27 27.72
CA LEU A 483 -56.53 13.44 27.63
C LEU A 483 -57.59 14.06 26.72
N ARG A 484 -57.68 15.39 26.67
CA ARG A 484 -58.60 16.11 25.78
C ARG A 484 -58.23 15.94 24.32
N VAL A 485 -56.94 16.08 23.99
CA VAL A 485 -56.43 15.86 22.62
C VAL A 485 -56.64 14.41 22.20
N MET A 486 -56.38 13.46 23.10
CA MET A 486 -56.67 12.03 22.85
C MET A 486 -58.16 11.79 22.60
N ALA A 487 -59.04 12.30 23.45
CA ALA A 487 -60.48 12.11 23.29
C ALA A 487 -60.98 12.72 21.97
N SER A 488 -60.48 13.89 21.57
CA SER A 488 -60.80 14.51 20.28
C SER A 488 -60.31 13.66 19.11
N ALA A 489 -59.05 13.21 19.14
CA ALA A 489 -58.48 12.40 18.07
C ALA A 489 -59.20 11.04 17.91
N VAL A 490 -59.66 10.44 19.00
CA VAL A 490 -60.47 9.21 18.97
C VAL A 490 -61.83 9.47 18.33
N CYS A 491 -62.48 10.59 18.68
CA CYS A 491 -63.75 10.99 18.08
C CYS A 491 -63.60 11.23 16.57
N ASP A 492 -62.49 11.84 16.12
CA ASP A 492 -62.24 12.10 14.70
C ASP A 492 -61.84 10.83 13.92
N ALA A 493 -61.19 9.86 14.58
CA ALA A 493 -60.70 8.64 13.95
C ALA A 493 -61.77 7.55 13.75
N ILE A 494 -62.76 7.49 14.65
CA ILE A 494 -63.85 6.50 14.59
C ILE A 494 -65.06 7.15 13.92
N ALA A 495 -65.35 6.76 12.68
CA ALA A 495 -66.38 7.42 11.85
C ALA A 495 -67.80 7.43 12.48
N GLY A 496 -68.12 6.44 13.33
CA GLY A 496 -69.39 6.34 14.06
C GLY A 496 -69.41 7.03 15.43
N ALA A 497 -68.29 7.59 15.91
CA ALA A 497 -68.20 8.19 17.24
C ALA A 497 -68.55 9.69 17.22
N GLU A 498 -69.66 10.06 17.85
CA GLU A 498 -70.07 11.46 17.98
C GLU A 498 -69.56 12.08 19.27
N ILE A 499 -69.34 11.26 20.30
CA ILE A 499 -68.76 11.69 21.57
C ILE A 499 -67.73 10.66 22.07
N CYS A 500 -66.69 11.17 22.71
CA CYS A 500 -65.66 10.39 23.39
C CYS A 500 -65.44 10.95 24.79
N PHE A 501 -65.39 10.09 25.80
CA PHE A 501 -65.16 10.52 27.18
C PHE A 501 -64.24 9.57 27.95
N ILE A 502 -63.52 10.14 28.91
CA ILE A 502 -62.54 9.46 29.74
C ILE A 502 -62.91 9.68 31.21
N THR A 503 -63.06 8.59 31.95
CA THR A 503 -63.24 8.58 33.41
C THR A 503 -62.00 8.02 34.07
N LEU A 504 -61.51 8.65 35.14
CA LEU A 504 -60.36 8.17 35.91
C LEU A 504 -60.79 7.82 37.34
N PHE A 505 -60.17 6.78 37.89
CA PHE A 505 -60.46 6.33 39.24
C PHE A 505 -59.77 7.23 40.29
N ASN A 506 -60.55 7.76 41.23
CA ASN A 506 -60.03 8.50 42.37
C ASN A 506 -60.05 7.62 43.63
N SER A 507 -58.86 7.25 44.12
CA SER A 507 -58.69 6.40 45.30
C SER A 507 -59.16 7.04 46.61
N GLN A 508 -59.27 8.36 46.69
CA GLN A 508 -59.73 9.05 47.90
C GLN A 508 -61.25 8.94 48.07
N CYS A 509 -62.00 8.83 46.97
CA CYS A 509 -63.47 8.81 46.97
C CYS A 509 -64.06 7.48 46.49
N ASP A 510 -63.22 6.50 46.12
CA ASP A 510 -63.60 5.19 45.56
C ASP A 510 -64.62 5.27 44.41
N ARG A 511 -64.47 6.27 43.55
CA ARG A 511 -65.39 6.55 42.43
C ARG A 511 -64.63 6.88 41.15
N LEU A 512 -65.21 6.50 40.02
CA LEU A 512 -64.80 6.96 38.69
C LEU A 512 -65.28 8.40 38.49
N ILE A 513 -64.34 9.30 38.17
CA ILE A 513 -64.62 10.71 37.94
C ILE A 513 -64.45 10.99 36.45
N LEU A 514 -65.48 11.55 35.82
CA LEU A 514 -65.39 12.06 34.46
C LEU A 514 -64.31 13.15 34.40
N THR A 515 -63.21 12.82 33.72
CA THR A 515 -62.04 13.70 33.63
C THR A 515 -62.10 14.55 32.37
N ILE A 516 -62.51 13.96 31.24
CA ILE A 516 -62.59 14.63 29.94
C ILE A 516 -63.80 14.11 29.15
N ALA A 517 -64.39 14.98 28.33
CA ALA A 517 -65.32 14.63 27.26
C ALA A 517 -65.04 15.53 26.03
N ALA A 518 -65.11 14.96 24.83
CA ALA A 518 -64.87 15.63 23.56
C ALA A 518 -65.86 15.10 22.49
N GLY A 519 -66.26 15.94 21.54
CA GLY A 519 -67.23 15.60 20.49
C GLY A 519 -68.52 16.43 20.53
N GLN A 520 -69.54 16.00 19.81
CA GLN A 520 -70.86 16.64 19.78
C GLN A 520 -71.77 16.13 20.92
N GLY A 521 -72.59 17.01 21.48
CA GLY A 521 -73.54 16.65 22.54
C GLY A 521 -72.92 16.52 23.95
N THR A 522 -71.72 17.08 24.18
CA THR A 522 -71.09 17.07 25.52
C THR A 522 -71.95 17.68 26.62
N ASP A 523 -72.78 18.68 26.28
CA ASP A 523 -73.70 19.35 27.21
C ASP A 523 -74.87 18.46 27.66
N ASN A 524 -75.18 17.41 26.89
CA ASN A 524 -76.21 16.43 27.23
C ASN A 524 -75.69 15.44 28.29
N LEU A 525 -74.37 15.30 28.44
CA LEU A 525 -73.72 14.38 29.37
C LEU A 525 -73.67 14.99 30.79
N LYS A 526 -74.66 14.70 31.65
CA LYS A 526 -74.68 15.22 33.04
C LYS A 526 -73.68 14.48 33.94
N LEU A 527 -72.68 15.22 34.44
CA LEU A 527 -71.58 14.78 35.31
C LEU A 527 -72.00 13.94 36.54
N GLU A 528 -73.19 14.18 37.10
CA GLU A 528 -73.64 13.54 38.35
C GLU A 528 -74.22 12.12 38.15
N ASN A 529 -74.69 11.76 36.96
CA ASN A 529 -75.37 10.46 36.73
C ASN A 529 -74.43 9.34 36.25
N ILE A 530 -73.26 9.70 35.69
CA ILE A 530 -72.40 8.73 34.98
C ILE A 530 -71.51 7.95 35.96
N SER A 531 -71.13 8.53 37.10
CA SER A 531 -70.33 7.82 38.11
C SER A 531 -71.10 6.73 38.87
N GLU A 532 -72.45 6.76 38.81
CA GLU A 532 -73.33 5.80 39.49
C GLU A 532 -73.86 4.68 38.58
N GLU A 533 -73.53 4.72 37.28
CA GLU A 533 -73.96 3.69 36.33
C GLU A 533 -73.18 2.38 36.55
N ASN A 534 -73.91 1.29 36.78
CA ASN A 534 -73.35 -0.01 37.17
C ASN A 534 -72.41 -0.60 36.09
N TRP A 535 -72.59 -0.26 34.80
CA TRP A 535 -71.82 -0.83 33.71
C TRP A 535 -70.42 -0.23 33.54
N LEU A 536 -70.22 1.08 33.78
CA LEU A 536 -68.87 1.69 33.75
C LEU A 536 -67.98 1.11 34.85
N ARG A 537 -68.59 0.91 36.03
CA ARG A 537 -67.93 0.25 37.15
C ARG A 537 -67.64 -1.21 36.83
N GLN A 538 -68.51 -1.91 36.10
CA GLN A 538 -68.22 -3.26 35.61
C GLN A 538 -67.04 -3.28 34.64
N VAL A 539 -67.01 -2.42 33.60
CA VAL A 539 -65.86 -2.33 32.68
C VAL A 539 -64.55 -2.08 33.44
N PHE A 540 -64.57 -1.18 34.42
CA PHE A 540 -63.41 -0.95 35.27
C PHE A 540 -63.05 -2.14 36.18
N LEU A 541 -64.02 -2.90 36.69
CA LEU A 541 -63.78 -4.02 37.63
C LEU A 541 -63.51 -5.36 36.95
N THR A 542 -63.97 -5.57 35.72
CA THR A 542 -63.69 -6.79 34.95
C THR A 542 -62.48 -6.59 34.05
N GLY A 543 -62.31 -5.39 33.48
CA GLY A 543 -61.37 -5.12 32.39
C GLY A 543 -61.94 -5.48 31.02
N ASP A 544 -63.11 -6.14 30.99
CA ASP A 544 -63.76 -6.56 29.76
C ASP A 544 -64.43 -5.35 29.09
N SER A 545 -64.20 -5.20 27.79
CA SER A 545 -64.88 -4.20 26.98
C SER A 545 -66.38 -4.48 26.93
N HIS A 546 -67.20 -3.44 27.07
CA HIS A 546 -68.66 -3.56 26.98
C HIS A 546 -69.23 -2.66 25.91
N LEU A 547 -70.11 -3.24 25.08
CA LEU A 547 -70.99 -2.53 24.18
C LEU A 547 -72.38 -2.46 24.80
N VAL A 548 -72.85 -1.24 25.07
CA VAL A 548 -74.21 -0.97 25.55
C VAL A 548 -75.04 -0.49 24.38
N GLN A 549 -76.07 -1.24 24.01
CA GLN A 549 -77.01 -0.91 22.93
C GLN A 549 -78.43 -0.77 23.51
N GLY A 550 -78.95 0.46 23.49
CA GLY A 550 -80.37 0.81 23.61
C GLY A 550 -81.13 0.43 24.89
N VAL A 551 -81.39 1.44 25.75
CA VAL A 551 -82.77 1.80 26.15
C VAL A 551 -82.81 3.32 26.22
N ALA A 552 -83.29 3.99 25.16
CA ALA A 552 -83.80 5.34 25.30
C ALA A 552 -85.01 5.27 26.25
N ARG A 553 -84.77 5.41 27.56
CA ARG A 553 -85.85 5.79 28.48
C ARG A 553 -86.12 7.26 28.15
N GLU A 554 -87.40 7.66 28.15
CA GLU A 554 -87.86 9.04 27.84
C GLU A 554 -87.31 10.13 28.80
N ASN A 555 -86.18 9.92 29.48
CA ASN A 555 -85.42 10.86 30.30
C ASN A 555 -83.92 10.48 30.48
N SER A 556 -83.31 9.64 29.62
CA SER A 556 -81.90 9.24 29.77
C SER A 556 -80.94 10.11 28.95
N ASN A 557 -80.06 10.84 29.63
CA ASN A 557 -78.98 11.67 29.10
C ASN A 557 -77.78 10.86 28.51
N LEU A 558 -78.05 9.75 27.82
CA LEU A 558 -77.03 8.80 27.32
C LEU A 558 -77.16 8.54 25.81
N PRO A 559 -76.05 8.34 25.09
CA PRO A 559 -76.03 7.92 23.68
C PRO A 559 -76.77 6.59 23.43
N ALA A 560 -77.31 6.41 22.21
CA ALA A 560 -78.04 5.21 21.79
C ALA A 560 -77.16 3.94 21.71
N ALA A 561 -75.88 4.12 21.34
CA ALA A 561 -74.84 3.11 21.46
C ALA A 561 -73.63 3.69 22.20
N ILE A 562 -73.07 2.92 23.13
CA ILE A 562 -71.82 3.26 23.82
C ILE A 562 -70.91 2.03 23.81
N TYR A 563 -69.67 2.21 23.36
CA TYR A 563 -68.63 1.21 23.50
C TYR A 563 -67.56 1.73 24.47
N ALA A 564 -67.21 0.92 25.46
CA ALA A 564 -66.27 1.30 26.50
C ALA A 564 -65.22 0.22 26.74
N VAL A 565 -63.99 0.67 26.99
CA VAL A 565 -62.82 -0.15 27.28
C VAL A 565 -62.14 0.36 28.55
N ALA A 566 -61.58 -0.56 29.34
CA ALA A 566 -60.80 -0.19 30.50
C ALA A 566 -59.46 0.43 30.07
N ILE A 567 -59.01 1.43 30.82
CA ILE A 567 -57.66 1.98 30.72
C ILE A 567 -56.82 1.25 31.76
N GLU A 568 -56.11 0.21 31.33
CA GLU A 568 -55.33 -0.66 32.22
C GLU A 568 -53.84 -0.39 32.09
N SER A 569 -53.22 0.08 33.17
CA SER A 569 -51.77 0.18 33.28
C SER A 569 -51.20 -1.12 33.81
N VAL A 570 -50.14 -1.60 33.16
CA VAL A 570 -49.34 -2.75 33.61
C VAL A 570 -48.74 -2.51 35.00
N LYS A 571 -48.48 -1.26 35.39
CA LYS A 571 -47.79 -0.91 36.65
C LYS A 571 -48.74 -0.43 37.74
N ALA A 572 -49.72 0.39 37.37
CA ALA A 572 -50.63 1.05 38.32
C ALA A 572 -52.00 0.34 38.40
N GLY A 573 -52.19 -0.75 37.66
CA GLY A 573 -53.47 -1.41 37.52
C GLY A 573 -54.45 -0.57 36.71
N ARG A 574 -55.74 -0.75 36.96
CA ARG A 574 -56.77 -0.05 36.18
C ARG A 574 -56.87 1.40 36.63
N LEU A 575 -56.66 2.29 35.67
CA LEU A 575 -56.59 3.73 35.86
C LEU A 575 -57.94 4.42 35.62
N GLY A 576 -58.77 3.84 34.76
CA GLY A 576 -60.01 4.47 34.33
C GLY A 576 -60.74 3.71 33.23
N VAL A 577 -61.67 4.38 32.56
CA VAL A 577 -62.45 3.85 31.42
C VAL A 577 -62.48 4.90 30.31
N LEU A 578 -62.22 4.45 29.08
CA LEU A 578 -62.37 5.22 27.84
C LEU A 578 -63.62 4.73 27.12
N ALA A 579 -64.49 5.64 26.70
CA ALA A 579 -65.73 5.28 26.03
C ALA A 579 -66.05 6.21 24.86
N VAL A 580 -66.67 5.65 23.82
CA VAL A 580 -67.21 6.38 22.67
C VAL A 580 -68.71 6.11 22.54
N GLY A 581 -69.45 7.10 22.06
CA GLY A 581 -70.90 7.01 21.92
C GLY A 581 -71.41 7.64 20.62
N ASN A 582 -72.57 7.15 20.18
CA ASN A 582 -73.36 7.70 19.08
C ASN A 582 -74.79 7.95 19.58
N TRP A 583 -75.33 9.14 19.31
CA TRP A 583 -76.61 9.57 19.86
C TRP A 583 -77.83 8.94 19.18
N GLU A 584 -77.70 8.52 17.91
CA GLU A 584 -78.82 8.07 17.09
C GLU A 584 -78.71 6.61 16.61
N ASP A 585 -77.52 6.16 16.19
CA ASP A 585 -77.31 4.83 15.59
C ASP A 585 -76.88 3.78 16.63
N VAL A 586 -77.77 2.81 16.87
CA VAL A 586 -77.56 1.69 17.79
C VAL A 586 -76.48 0.71 17.27
N LYS A 587 -76.17 0.72 15.97
CA LYS A 587 -75.17 -0.17 15.33
C LYS A 587 -73.92 0.58 14.86
N ALA A 588 -73.67 1.78 15.38
CA ALA A 588 -72.59 2.66 14.94
C ALA A 588 -71.17 2.06 15.04
N PHE A 589 -70.94 1.12 15.97
CA PHE A 589 -69.61 0.57 16.24
C PHE A 589 -69.48 -0.88 15.78
N ASN A 590 -68.52 -1.12 14.88
CA ASN A 590 -68.18 -2.44 14.38
C ASN A 590 -66.97 -3.05 15.13
N TRP A 591 -66.54 -4.26 14.76
CA TRP A 591 -65.43 -4.95 15.42
C TRP A 591 -64.06 -4.26 15.23
N GLU A 592 -63.85 -3.56 14.11
CA GLU A 592 -62.63 -2.80 13.85
C GLU A 592 -62.56 -1.55 14.74
N ASP A 593 -63.68 -0.84 14.92
CA ASP A 593 -63.79 0.29 15.83
C ASP A 593 -63.53 -0.14 17.29
N GLN A 594 -64.02 -1.32 17.67
CA GLN A 594 -63.82 -1.92 18.98
C GLN A 594 -62.34 -2.24 19.25
N HIS A 595 -61.64 -2.80 18.25
CA HIS A 595 -60.21 -3.08 18.32
C HIS A 595 -59.39 -1.79 18.38
N LEU A 596 -59.75 -0.80 17.57
CA LEU A 596 -59.11 0.51 17.57
C LEU A 596 -59.25 1.18 18.94
N LEU A 597 -60.45 1.17 19.55
CA LEU A 597 -60.66 1.76 20.86
C LEU A 597 -59.86 1.02 21.96
N SER A 598 -59.79 -0.30 21.91
CA SER A 598 -58.96 -1.09 22.84
C SER A 598 -57.47 -0.71 22.73
N ALA A 599 -56.95 -0.62 21.50
CA ALA A 599 -55.57 -0.19 21.27
C ALA A 599 -55.32 1.25 21.76
N VAL A 600 -56.29 2.15 21.58
CA VAL A 600 -56.19 3.51 22.12
C VAL A 600 -56.30 3.53 23.65
N GLY A 601 -57.10 2.65 24.25
CA GLY A 601 -57.16 2.47 25.70
C GLY A 601 -55.80 2.10 26.31
N GLU A 602 -55.06 1.20 25.65
CA GLU A 602 -53.67 0.87 26.02
C GLU A 602 -52.73 2.09 25.87
N GLN A 603 -52.83 2.83 24.75
CA GLN A 603 -52.02 4.03 24.54
C GLN A 603 -52.34 5.14 25.56
N ALA A 604 -53.60 5.29 25.95
CA ALA A 604 -54.04 6.21 26.99
C ALA A 604 -53.47 5.82 28.35
N ALA A 605 -53.43 4.53 28.70
CA ALA A 605 -52.82 4.05 29.93
C ALA A 605 -51.33 4.39 29.98
N ILE A 606 -50.61 4.16 28.88
CA ILE A 606 -49.19 4.51 28.73
C ILE A 606 -48.98 6.02 28.89
N ALA A 607 -49.83 6.85 28.27
CA ALA A 607 -49.72 8.29 28.36
C ALA A 607 -49.98 8.83 29.77
N ILE A 608 -50.96 8.28 30.49
CA ILE A 608 -51.25 8.65 31.88
C ILE A 608 -50.09 8.25 32.80
N ASP A 609 -49.53 7.05 32.62
CA ASP A 609 -48.35 6.59 33.36
C ASP A 609 -47.13 7.48 33.08
N ASN A 610 -46.90 7.83 31.82
CA ASN A 610 -45.82 8.73 31.42
C ASN A 610 -45.99 10.11 32.04
N ALA A 611 -47.19 10.69 32.02
CA ALA A 611 -47.45 11.98 32.66
C ALA A 611 -47.23 11.95 34.18
N ARG A 612 -47.63 10.86 34.86
CA ARG A 612 -47.35 10.66 36.30
C ARG A 612 -45.86 10.49 36.58
N LEU A 613 -45.15 9.72 35.73
CA LEU A 613 -43.72 9.50 35.82
C LEU A 613 -42.95 10.79 35.58
N ILE A 614 -43.29 11.56 34.55
CA ILE A 614 -42.69 12.86 34.24
C ILE A 614 -42.83 13.79 35.44
N LYS A 615 -44.04 13.92 36.02
CA LYS A 615 -44.22 14.74 37.22
C LYS A 615 -43.34 14.29 38.39
N THR A 616 -43.23 12.97 38.60
CA THR A 616 -42.36 12.41 39.65
C THR A 616 -40.86 12.62 39.34
N LEU A 617 -40.48 12.59 38.07
CA LEU A 617 -39.12 12.84 37.61
C LEU A 617 -38.75 14.31 37.73
N GLU A 618 -39.63 15.23 37.34
CA GLU A 618 -39.45 16.68 37.53
C GLU A 618 -39.23 17.03 39.00
N GLU A 619 -40.07 16.50 39.91
CA GLU A 619 -39.88 16.67 41.37
C GLU A 619 -38.54 16.09 41.88
N ARG A 620 -38.03 15.02 41.24
CA ARG A 620 -36.72 14.43 41.57
C ARG A 620 -35.55 15.21 40.97
N GLU A 621 -35.69 15.71 39.74
CA GLU A 621 -34.71 16.55 39.06
C GLU A 621 -34.49 17.84 39.82
N GLU A 622 -35.55 18.52 40.27
CA GLU A 622 -35.43 19.72 41.10
C GLU A 622 -34.64 19.46 42.39
N ARG A 623 -34.92 18.33 43.08
CA ARG A 623 -34.15 17.93 44.27
C ARG A 623 -32.70 17.59 43.94
N LEU A 624 -32.44 16.91 42.82
CA LEU A 624 -31.09 16.55 42.40
C LEU A 624 -30.29 17.78 41.96
N GLU A 625 -30.91 18.76 41.30
CA GLU A 625 -30.27 20.03 40.95
C GLU A 625 -29.86 20.81 42.20
N GLU A 626 -30.74 20.85 43.21
CA GLU A 626 -30.42 21.48 44.49
C GLU A 626 -29.26 20.76 45.20
N GLN A 627 -29.29 19.43 45.26
CA GLN A 627 -28.18 18.63 45.80
C GLN A 627 -26.88 18.80 45.01
N ASN A 628 -26.93 18.81 43.67
CA ASN A 628 -25.76 18.98 42.81
C ASN A 628 -25.15 20.39 42.97
N LYS A 629 -25.96 21.43 43.16
CA LYS A 629 -25.46 22.77 43.49
C LYS A 629 -24.71 22.77 44.82
N ILE A 630 -25.25 22.12 45.85
CA ILE A 630 -24.58 21.98 47.15
C ILE A 630 -23.29 21.18 47.02
N PHE A 631 -23.32 20.02 46.33
CA PHE A 631 -22.13 19.20 46.10
C PHE A 631 -21.07 19.92 45.27
N ALA A 632 -21.45 20.71 44.26
CA ALA A 632 -20.53 21.51 43.48
C ALA A 632 -19.84 22.57 44.35
N GLN A 633 -20.58 23.25 45.23
CA GLN A 633 -20.00 24.19 46.19
C GLN A 633 -19.03 23.49 47.15
N GLN A 634 -19.42 22.34 47.71
CA GLN A 634 -18.56 21.53 48.59
C GLN A 634 -17.31 21.03 47.88
N ASN A 635 -17.41 20.57 46.63
CA ASN A 635 -16.26 20.11 45.85
C ASN A 635 -15.29 21.25 45.55
N THR A 636 -15.80 22.44 45.26
CA THR A 636 -14.95 23.62 45.02
C THR A 636 -14.22 24.03 46.29
N GLU A 637 -14.91 24.02 47.44
CA GLU A 637 -14.30 24.29 48.75
C GLU A 637 -13.25 23.23 49.12
N LEU A 638 -13.58 21.95 48.95
CA LEU A 638 -12.63 20.85 49.18
C LEU A 638 -11.41 20.92 48.24
N ALA A 639 -11.60 21.33 46.99
CA ALA A 639 -10.50 21.51 46.05
C ALA A 639 -9.55 22.64 46.51
N ASN A 640 -10.12 23.77 46.95
CA ASN A 640 -9.35 24.88 47.50
C ASN A 640 -8.58 24.47 48.76
N GLN A 641 -9.23 23.77 49.69
CA GLN A 641 -8.60 23.25 50.90
C GLN A 641 -7.47 22.27 50.57
N ARG A 642 -7.69 21.33 49.63
CA ARG A 642 -6.65 20.40 49.16
C ARG A 642 -5.46 21.13 48.58
N GLN A 643 -5.69 22.15 47.73
CA GLN A 643 -4.62 22.94 47.15
C GLN A 643 -3.84 23.71 48.22
N GLN A 644 -4.53 24.27 49.21
CA GLN A 644 -3.89 24.98 50.32
C GLN A 644 -3.05 24.04 51.18
N ILE A 645 -3.57 22.86 51.52
CA ILE A 645 -2.82 21.82 52.25
C ILE A 645 -1.60 21.36 51.45
N GLN A 646 -1.74 21.15 50.13
CA GLN A 646 -0.61 20.78 49.28
C GLN A 646 0.49 21.84 49.27
N LEU A 647 0.12 23.12 49.16
CA LEU A 647 1.10 24.22 49.21
C LEU A 647 1.80 24.29 50.58
N GLN A 648 1.05 24.13 51.67
CA GLN A 648 1.63 24.08 53.02
C GLN A 648 2.60 22.90 53.18
N ASN A 649 2.23 21.71 52.69
CA ASN A 649 3.09 20.53 52.74
C ASN A 649 4.37 20.72 51.92
N LEU A 650 4.29 21.34 50.73
CA LEU A 650 5.49 21.64 49.94
C LEU A 650 6.43 22.60 50.68
N GLN A 651 5.89 23.66 51.30
CA GLN A 651 6.68 24.60 52.10
C GLN A 651 7.32 23.91 53.32
N LEU A 652 6.59 23.03 54.00
CA LEU A 652 7.11 22.27 55.13
C LEU A 652 8.23 21.32 54.71
N LEU A 653 8.06 20.60 53.59
CA LEU A 653 9.09 19.71 53.05
C LEU A 653 10.34 20.47 52.61
N GLU A 654 10.17 21.63 51.98
CA GLU A 654 11.28 22.48 51.58
C GLU A 654 12.03 23.03 52.81
N ALA A 655 11.31 23.53 53.81
CA ALA A 655 11.90 23.98 55.07
C ALA A 655 12.65 22.84 55.79
N ALA A 656 12.06 21.64 55.85
CA ALA A 656 12.70 20.46 56.42
C ALA A 656 13.97 20.08 55.65
N ARG A 657 13.92 20.07 54.30
CA ARG A 657 15.09 19.78 53.46
C ARG A 657 16.21 20.80 53.67
N ILE A 658 15.89 22.10 53.67
CA ILE A 658 16.86 23.18 53.92
C ILE A 658 17.49 23.01 55.30
N LYS A 659 16.69 22.72 56.34
CA LYS A 659 17.17 22.46 57.69
C LYS A 659 18.18 21.30 57.72
N THR A 660 17.87 20.16 57.09
CA THR A 660 18.80 19.01 57.06
C THR A 660 20.07 19.32 56.26
N GLN A 661 19.96 19.98 55.10
CA GLN A 661 21.11 20.33 54.27
C GLN A 661 22.05 21.31 54.99
N PHE A 662 21.48 22.32 55.64
CA PHE A 662 22.23 23.30 56.42
C PHE A 662 23.03 22.63 57.55
N LEU A 663 22.40 21.71 58.30
CA LEU A 663 23.06 20.99 59.39
C LEU A 663 24.19 20.08 58.89
N ALA A 664 23.99 19.39 57.76
CA ALA A 664 25.04 18.56 57.14
C ALA A 664 26.25 19.41 56.70
N THR A 665 26.00 20.57 56.07
CA THR A 665 27.05 21.50 55.66
C THR A 665 27.83 22.04 56.86
N ILE A 666 27.14 22.51 57.90
CA ILE A 666 27.79 23.05 59.11
C ILE A 666 28.66 21.98 59.78
N SER A 667 28.15 20.77 59.96
CA SER A 667 28.92 19.72 60.62
C SER A 667 30.23 19.43 59.87
N HIS A 668 30.19 19.35 58.53
CA HIS A 668 31.42 19.20 57.74
C HIS A 668 32.41 20.34 58.00
N HIS A 669 31.92 21.60 57.98
CA HIS A 669 32.76 22.77 58.25
C HIS A 669 33.31 22.86 59.67
N LEU A 670 32.64 22.26 60.66
CA LEU A 670 33.14 22.17 62.04
C LEU A 670 34.11 21.00 62.22
N ARG A 671 33.89 19.87 61.54
CA ARG A 671 34.75 18.68 61.61
C ARG A 671 36.14 18.96 61.06
N THR A 672 36.26 19.70 59.95
CA THR A 672 37.56 20.01 59.33
C THR A 672 38.54 20.73 60.28
N PRO A 673 38.20 21.88 60.91
CA PRO A 673 39.09 22.55 61.84
C PRO A 673 39.34 21.72 63.11
N LEU A 674 38.33 20.97 63.59
CA LEU A 674 38.52 20.09 64.76
C LEU A 674 39.51 18.95 64.49
N ASN A 675 39.42 18.30 63.33
CA ASN A 675 40.37 17.25 62.94
C ASN A 675 41.79 17.81 62.77
N ALA A 676 41.94 19.06 62.32
CA ALA A 676 43.23 19.73 62.27
C ALA A 676 43.78 19.97 63.69
N ILE A 677 42.96 20.48 64.62
CA ILE A 677 43.35 20.67 66.03
C ILE A 677 43.76 19.34 66.66
N ILE A 678 42.96 18.29 66.49
CA ILE A 678 43.25 16.93 66.97
C ILE A 678 44.58 16.42 66.38
N GLY A 679 44.78 16.56 65.06
CA GLY A 679 45.98 16.12 64.37
C GLY A 679 47.24 16.85 64.87
N PHE A 680 47.19 18.18 65.02
CA PHE A 680 48.30 18.95 65.55
C PHE A 680 48.58 18.59 67.02
N CYS A 681 47.55 18.46 67.86
CA CYS A 681 47.74 18.01 69.25
C CYS A 681 48.37 16.60 69.32
N GLN A 682 47.94 15.65 68.48
CA GLN A 682 48.51 14.31 68.42
C GLN A 682 49.97 14.30 67.92
N LEU A 683 50.31 15.14 66.93
CA LEU A 683 51.68 15.29 66.46
C LEU A 683 52.59 15.86 67.56
N LEU A 684 52.11 16.87 68.29
CA LEU A 684 52.84 17.45 69.42
C LEU A 684 53.03 16.44 70.56
N LEU A 685 52.04 15.57 70.82
CA LEU A 685 52.13 14.51 71.84
C LEU A 685 52.96 13.29 71.40
N ARG A 686 53.03 12.97 70.09
CA ARG A 686 53.86 11.87 69.56
C ARG A 686 55.35 12.22 69.48
N GLY A 687 55.70 13.50 69.43
CA GLY A 687 57.08 13.97 69.44
C GLY A 687 57.76 13.67 70.77
N LYS A 688 58.32 12.47 70.91
CA LYS A 688 59.04 12.00 72.12
C LYS A 688 60.45 12.61 72.29
N ASN A 689 60.68 13.83 71.81
CA ASN A 689 61.98 14.51 71.87
C ASN A 689 61.81 15.94 72.44
N ASP A 690 62.12 16.07 73.74
CA ASP A 690 62.63 17.26 74.45
C ASP A 690 62.10 18.66 74.07
N GLY A 691 60.88 19.00 74.49
CA GLY A 691 60.42 20.39 74.36
C GLY A 691 59.19 20.85 75.16
N PHE A 692 58.37 19.94 75.69
CA PHE A 692 57.18 20.32 76.47
C PHE A 692 57.34 20.01 77.96
N THR A 693 57.00 20.98 78.80
CA THR A 693 56.88 20.79 80.26
C THR A 693 55.68 19.89 80.58
N ALA A 694 55.70 19.22 81.74
CA ALA A 694 54.60 18.36 82.19
C ALA A 694 53.23 19.09 82.16
N GLN A 695 53.22 20.39 82.49
CA GLN A 695 52.03 21.23 82.44
C GLN A 695 51.55 21.50 81.00
N GLN A 696 52.46 21.67 80.04
CA GLN A 696 52.12 21.85 78.62
C GLN A 696 51.59 20.57 77.99
N ASN A 697 52.18 19.41 78.32
CA ASN A 697 51.62 18.12 77.90
C ASN A 697 50.21 17.92 78.48
N GLN A 698 50.00 18.24 79.76
CA GLN A 698 48.67 18.17 80.36
C GLN A 698 47.67 19.14 79.69
N MET A 699 48.11 20.32 79.26
CA MET A 699 47.27 21.25 78.49
C MET A 699 46.93 20.71 77.10
N LEU A 700 47.89 20.13 76.39
CA LEU A 700 47.67 19.52 75.06
C LEU A 700 46.77 18.30 75.13
N GLU A 701 46.94 17.44 76.13
CA GLU A 701 46.04 16.31 76.41
C GLU A 701 44.63 16.79 76.70
N ARG A 702 44.47 17.89 77.48
CA ARG A 702 43.16 18.51 77.72
C ARG A 702 42.55 19.08 76.44
N ILE A 703 43.30 19.77 75.60
CA ILE A 703 42.79 20.30 74.31
C ILE A 703 42.38 19.14 73.40
N LEU A 704 43.18 18.09 73.33
CA LEU A 704 42.89 16.90 72.54
C LEU A 704 41.61 16.21 73.03
N ALA A 705 41.47 16.03 74.35
CA ALA A 705 40.29 15.43 74.97
C ALA A 705 39.02 16.25 74.69
N ASN A 706 39.05 17.56 74.92
CA ASN A 706 37.91 18.45 74.63
C ASN A 706 37.57 18.50 73.13
N SER A 707 38.57 18.46 72.24
CA SER A 707 38.35 18.48 70.80
C SER A 707 37.70 17.19 70.31
N LYS A 708 38.11 16.03 70.86
CA LYS A 708 37.47 14.73 70.60
C LYS A 708 36.03 14.70 71.14
N GLU A 709 35.81 15.20 72.36
CA GLU A 709 34.48 15.29 72.96
C GLU A 709 33.55 16.16 72.09
N LEU A 710 34.03 17.32 71.62
CA LEU A 710 33.25 18.19 70.75
C LEU A 710 32.90 17.53 69.39
N LEU A 711 33.82 16.76 68.83
CA LEU A 711 33.59 15.99 67.61
C LEU A 711 32.47 14.96 67.81
N GLU A 712 32.51 14.24 68.93
CA GLU A 712 31.49 13.27 69.32
C GLU A 712 30.12 13.94 69.53
N VAL A 713 30.07 15.14 70.13
CA VAL A 713 28.82 15.92 70.24
C VAL A 713 28.25 16.24 68.87
N ILE A 714 29.09 16.71 67.94
CA ILE A 714 28.67 17.07 66.58
C ILE A 714 28.16 15.84 65.83
N ASP A 715 28.85 14.71 65.94
CA ASP A 715 28.46 13.45 65.30
C ASP A 715 27.13 12.93 65.87
N ASN A 716 26.94 13.02 67.20
CA ASN A 716 25.69 12.65 67.86
C ASN A 716 24.50 13.52 67.42
N ILE A 717 24.69 14.84 67.30
CA ILE A 717 23.65 15.75 66.79
C ILE A 717 23.29 15.40 65.33
N LEU A 718 24.29 15.10 64.50
CA LEU A 718 24.05 14.69 63.13
C LEU A 718 23.31 13.35 63.03
N ASP A 719 23.69 12.37 63.83
CA ASP A 719 23.03 11.07 63.85
C ASP A 719 21.56 11.23 64.24
N LEU A 720 21.26 12.01 65.29
CA LEU A 720 19.89 12.33 65.68
C LEU A 720 19.10 13.02 64.55
N CYS A 721 19.71 14.00 63.87
CA CYS A 721 19.06 14.67 62.73
C CYS A 721 18.81 13.73 61.53
N LYS A 722 19.67 12.73 61.31
CA LYS A 722 19.48 11.73 60.25
C LYS A 722 18.39 10.74 60.60
N ILE A 723 18.31 10.31 61.86
CA ILE A 723 17.26 9.38 62.33
C ILE A 723 15.89 10.05 62.24
N GLN A 724 15.74 11.29 62.73
CA GLN A 724 14.49 12.05 62.64
C GLN A 724 14.06 12.36 61.21
N GLY A 725 15.01 12.44 60.27
CA GLY A 725 14.74 12.68 58.86
C GLY A 725 14.47 11.42 58.04
N GLU A 726 14.40 10.24 58.66
CA GLU A 726 14.31 8.92 58.00
C GLU A 726 15.44 8.65 56.98
N ARG A 727 16.62 9.28 57.16
CA ARG A 727 17.76 9.18 56.23
C ARG A 727 18.86 8.22 56.68
N LEU A 728 18.70 7.57 57.83
CA LEU A 728 19.68 6.62 58.35
C LEU A 728 19.29 5.20 57.90
N GLU A 729 20.07 4.63 57.00
CA GLU A 729 19.91 3.23 56.56
C GLU A 729 20.79 2.31 57.42
N LEU A 730 20.21 1.19 57.88
CA LEU A 730 20.93 0.16 58.64
C LEU A 730 21.74 -0.73 57.69
N GLN A 731 23.01 -0.98 58.02
CA GLN A 731 23.87 -1.91 57.29
C GLN A 731 23.81 -3.28 57.96
N LEU A 732 22.82 -4.08 57.56
CA LEU A 732 22.53 -5.37 58.17
C LEU A 732 23.56 -6.43 57.77
N GLU A 733 24.16 -7.08 58.76
CA GLU A 733 25.10 -8.19 58.57
C GLU A 733 24.86 -9.32 59.59
N GLN A 734 25.25 -10.54 59.23
CA GLN A 734 25.21 -11.67 60.17
C GLN A 734 26.44 -11.61 61.08
N LEU A 735 26.23 -11.41 62.38
CA LEU A 735 27.30 -11.24 63.37
C LEU A 735 27.14 -12.19 64.57
N ASN A 736 28.26 -12.48 65.24
CA ASN A 736 28.29 -13.20 66.51
C ASN A 736 28.13 -12.20 67.66
N LEU A 737 26.94 -12.14 68.25
CA LEU A 737 26.61 -11.12 69.25
C LEU A 737 27.40 -11.29 70.54
N VAL A 738 27.63 -12.54 70.96
CA VAL A 738 28.42 -12.84 72.16
C VAL A 738 29.86 -12.34 71.97
N GLN A 739 30.44 -12.55 70.79
CA GLN A 739 31.78 -12.07 70.48
C GLN A 739 31.84 -10.54 70.41
N LEU A 740 30.82 -9.88 69.82
CA LEU A 740 30.76 -8.42 69.74
C LEU A 740 30.71 -7.79 71.14
N VAL A 741 29.80 -8.27 72.00
CA VAL A 741 29.66 -7.77 73.37
C VAL A 741 30.90 -8.07 74.20
N ALA A 742 31.47 -9.28 74.11
CA ALA A 742 32.72 -9.62 74.79
C ALA A 742 33.86 -8.68 74.38
N THR A 743 34.01 -8.37 73.10
CA THR A 743 35.02 -7.42 72.62
C THR A 743 34.82 -6.04 73.23
N ILE A 744 33.58 -5.54 73.26
CA ILE A 744 33.28 -4.20 73.80
C ILE A 744 33.50 -4.14 75.31
N VAL A 745 33.15 -5.21 76.04
CA VAL A 745 33.39 -5.32 77.48
C VAL A 745 34.88 -5.29 77.79
N GLU A 746 35.71 -5.97 77.00
CA GLU A 746 37.17 -5.89 77.12
C GLU A 746 37.70 -4.48 76.80
N ASP A 747 37.16 -3.81 75.76
CA ASP A 747 37.57 -2.46 75.37
C ASP A 747 37.39 -1.43 76.52
N VAL A 748 36.40 -1.63 77.40
CA VAL A 748 36.12 -0.73 78.54
C VAL A 748 36.60 -1.26 79.90
N ARG A 749 37.20 -2.46 79.93
CA ARG A 749 37.62 -3.13 81.18
C ARG A 749 38.65 -2.29 81.93
N GLU A 750 39.65 -1.75 81.24
CA GLU A 750 40.71 -0.93 81.85
C GLU A 750 40.13 0.32 82.54
N ILE A 751 39.15 0.98 81.90
CA ILE A 751 38.47 2.17 82.45
C ILE A 751 37.66 1.82 83.71
N ALA A 752 37.03 0.64 83.73
CA ALA A 752 36.30 0.14 84.90
C ALA A 752 37.25 -0.24 86.04
N GLU A 753 38.39 -0.88 85.73
CA GLU A 753 39.41 -1.29 86.69
C GLU A 753 40.13 -0.08 87.33
N GLU A 754 40.40 0.98 86.56
CA GLU A 754 40.91 2.26 87.11
C GLU A 754 39.98 2.86 88.18
N LYS A 755 38.67 2.64 88.04
CA LYS A 755 37.66 3.02 89.05
C LYS A 755 37.43 1.98 90.14
N ASN A 756 38.14 0.84 90.13
CA ASN A 756 37.92 -0.31 91.01
C ASN A 756 36.50 -0.89 90.93
N LEU A 757 35.92 -0.94 89.73
CA LEU A 757 34.61 -1.55 89.48
C LEU A 757 34.78 -2.99 88.97
N VAL A 758 33.95 -3.91 89.47
CA VAL A 758 33.92 -5.28 88.95
C VAL A 758 33.06 -5.32 87.69
N LEU A 759 33.65 -5.61 86.54
CA LEU A 759 32.94 -5.77 85.26
C LEU A 759 32.76 -7.24 84.93
N ALA A 760 31.52 -7.72 84.94
CA ALA A 760 31.14 -9.10 84.64
C ALA A 760 30.35 -9.19 83.34
N PHE A 761 30.63 -10.20 82.52
CA PHE A 761 29.87 -10.52 81.31
C PHE A 761 29.38 -11.96 81.35
N ASN A 762 28.06 -12.12 81.30
CA ASN A 762 27.38 -13.41 81.34
C ASN A 762 26.51 -13.56 80.08
N SER A 763 26.55 -14.72 79.45
CA SER A 763 25.72 -15.03 78.27
C SER A 763 25.01 -16.36 78.45
N SER A 764 23.69 -16.36 78.29
CA SER A 764 22.83 -17.55 78.22
C SER A 764 22.18 -17.73 76.85
N LEU A 765 22.75 -17.14 75.80
CA LEU A 765 22.31 -17.33 74.41
C LEU A 765 22.72 -18.72 73.88
N GLU A 766 21.76 -19.50 73.41
CA GLU A 766 22.02 -20.77 72.72
C GLU A 766 22.48 -20.54 71.28
N ASN A 767 21.78 -19.66 70.55
CA ASN A 767 22.16 -19.23 69.21
C ASN A 767 22.85 -17.86 69.27
N VAL A 768 24.16 -17.83 68.96
CA VAL A 768 24.98 -16.61 69.04
C VAL A 768 24.90 -15.72 67.80
N ARG A 769 24.30 -16.20 66.70
CA ARG A 769 24.23 -15.47 65.43
C ARG A 769 22.97 -14.61 65.35
N VAL A 770 23.14 -13.35 64.96
CA VAL A 770 22.07 -12.37 64.76
C VAL A 770 22.31 -11.59 63.46
N ILE A 771 21.25 -11.16 62.77
CA ILE A 771 21.34 -10.25 61.62
C ILE A 771 21.00 -8.84 62.08
N ASN A 772 22.00 -7.97 62.14
CA ASN A 772 21.85 -6.59 62.59
C ASN A 772 23.05 -5.73 62.13
N ASP A 773 23.02 -4.43 62.38
CA ASP A 773 24.12 -3.50 62.11
C ASP A 773 25.12 -3.51 63.27
N SER A 774 26.32 -4.06 63.05
CA SER A 774 27.34 -4.21 64.11
C SER A 774 27.86 -2.87 64.63
N PHE A 775 27.94 -1.85 63.77
CA PHE A 775 28.42 -0.53 64.16
C PHE A 775 27.42 0.17 65.07
N ARG A 776 26.14 0.14 64.71
CA ARG A 776 25.06 0.73 65.51
C ARG A 776 24.79 -0.04 66.79
N LEU A 777 24.88 -1.38 66.77
CA LEU A 777 24.84 -2.18 67.99
C LEU A 777 26.01 -1.86 68.93
N ARG A 778 27.23 -1.75 68.41
CA ARG A 778 28.40 -1.35 69.19
C ARG A 778 28.18 0.03 69.83
N GLN A 779 27.59 0.98 69.11
CA GLN A 779 27.26 2.31 69.62
C GLN A 779 26.26 2.26 70.78
N ILE A 780 25.19 1.47 70.67
CA ILE A 780 24.20 1.25 71.75
C ILE A 780 24.89 0.67 72.99
N ILE A 781 25.67 -0.41 72.83
CA ILE A 781 26.34 -1.09 73.93
C ILE A 781 27.34 -0.16 74.64
N LEU A 782 28.19 0.55 73.87
CA LEU A 782 29.16 1.51 74.42
C LEU A 782 28.49 2.67 75.15
N SER A 783 27.37 3.18 74.63
CA SER A 783 26.59 4.24 75.28
C SER A 783 26.08 3.80 76.67
N LEU A 784 25.48 2.61 76.76
CA LEU A 784 24.97 2.06 78.02
C LEU A 784 26.10 1.73 79.01
N LEU A 785 27.19 1.10 78.55
CA LEU A 785 28.35 0.76 79.37
C LEU A 785 29.10 2.00 79.88
N SER A 786 29.32 2.99 79.02
CA SER A 786 29.96 4.25 79.41
C SER A 786 29.13 4.98 80.47
N ASN A 787 27.80 4.99 80.33
CA ASN A 787 26.91 5.54 81.36
C ASN A 787 27.01 4.75 82.68
N ALA A 788 26.99 3.41 82.63
CA ALA A 788 27.14 2.56 83.82
C ALA A 788 28.47 2.83 84.56
N ILE A 789 29.60 2.88 83.83
CA ILE A 789 30.94 3.18 84.40
C ILE A 789 31.01 4.61 84.93
N LYS A 790 30.40 5.56 84.23
CA LYS A 790 30.38 6.96 84.62
C LYS A 790 29.65 7.16 85.94
N PHE A 791 28.46 6.59 86.11
CA PHE A 791 27.58 6.83 87.26
C PHE A 791 27.75 5.82 88.41
N THR A 792 28.72 4.91 88.32
CA THR A 792 29.12 4.01 89.39
C THR A 792 30.49 4.41 89.94
N ASP A 793 30.56 4.73 91.23
CA ASP A 793 31.82 5.08 91.90
C ASP A 793 32.50 3.87 92.55
N ARG A 794 31.72 2.93 93.11
CA ARG A 794 32.18 1.67 93.71
C ARG A 794 31.11 0.60 93.50
N GLY A 795 31.52 -0.65 93.26
CA GLY A 795 30.61 -1.78 93.11
C GLY A 795 30.87 -2.55 91.81
N SER A 796 29.80 -2.96 91.12
CA SER A 796 29.90 -3.82 89.95
C SER A 796 28.99 -3.39 88.81
N ILE A 797 29.41 -3.72 87.59
CA ILE A 797 28.63 -3.60 86.38
C ILE A 797 28.52 -4.99 85.77
N GLU A 798 27.30 -5.43 85.48
CA GLU A 798 27.00 -6.72 84.88
C GLU A 798 26.40 -6.49 83.49
N VAL A 799 26.97 -7.15 82.48
CA VAL A 799 26.41 -7.23 81.14
C VAL A 799 25.87 -8.63 80.92
N GLY A 800 24.58 -8.72 80.63
CA GLY A 800 23.87 -9.97 80.37
C GLY A 800 23.39 -10.06 78.94
N LEU A 801 23.53 -11.23 78.33
CA LEU A 801 22.82 -11.59 77.11
C LEU A 801 21.92 -12.79 77.37
N LYS A 802 20.63 -12.66 77.05
CA LYS A 802 19.66 -13.75 77.18
C LYS A 802 18.74 -13.83 75.97
N GLU A 803 18.21 -15.03 75.73
CA GLU A 803 17.15 -15.27 74.77
C GLU A 803 15.79 -15.08 75.46
N VAL A 804 14.94 -14.21 74.92
CA VAL A 804 13.57 -13.98 75.44
C VAL A 804 12.58 -14.90 74.73
N SER A 805 12.80 -15.16 73.45
CA SER A 805 12.06 -16.09 72.57
C SER A 805 12.95 -16.45 71.37
N GLU A 806 12.58 -17.45 70.56
CA GLU A 806 13.37 -17.87 69.37
C GLU A 806 13.80 -16.69 68.47
N ASP A 807 12.93 -15.69 68.34
CA ASP A 807 13.12 -14.52 67.47
C ASP A 807 13.56 -13.24 68.19
N ARG A 808 13.72 -13.24 69.52
CA ARG A 808 14.11 -12.03 70.28
C ARG A 808 15.19 -12.28 71.33
N ILE A 809 16.12 -11.35 71.38
CA ILE A 809 17.25 -11.32 72.30
C ILE A 809 17.12 -10.11 73.23
N GLU A 810 17.57 -10.26 74.47
CA GLU A 810 17.71 -9.14 75.42
C GLU A 810 19.19 -8.96 75.77
N LEU A 811 19.66 -7.72 75.59
CA LEU A 811 20.90 -7.21 76.14
C LEU A 811 20.57 -6.42 77.41
N MET A 812 21.19 -6.81 78.52
CA MET A 812 21.03 -6.17 79.81
C MET A 812 22.36 -5.56 80.27
N VAL A 813 22.31 -4.30 80.73
CA VAL A 813 23.44 -3.64 81.41
C VAL A 813 22.94 -3.17 82.77
N LYS A 814 23.50 -3.73 83.83
CA LYS A 814 23.15 -3.44 85.21
C LYS A 814 24.33 -2.83 85.94
N ASP A 815 24.09 -1.73 86.63
CA ASP A 815 25.06 -1.04 87.47
C ASP A 815 24.57 -0.95 88.93
N THR A 816 25.51 -0.85 89.87
CA THR A 816 25.23 -0.58 91.29
C THR A 816 25.50 0.88 91.65
N GLY A 817 25.30 1.80 90.70
CA GLY A 817 25.62 3.21 90.83
C GLY A 817 24.57 4.01 91.59
N ILE A 818 24.52 5.31 91.33
CA ILE A 818 23.64 6.26 92.05
C ILE A 818 22.14 6.02 91.83
N GLY A 819 21.75 5.23 90.83
CA GLY A 819 20.36 5.04 90.43
C GLY A 819 19.71 6.33 89.89
N ILE A 820 18.46 6.21 89.41
CA ILE A 820 17.67 7.26 88.75
C ILE A 820 16.37 7.42 89.53
N ALA A 821 15.96 8.65 89.83
CA ALA A 821 14.71 8.90 90.54
C ALA A 821 13.50 8.55 89.66
N GLU A 822 12.39 8.09 90.26
CA GLU A 822 11.18 7.65 89.54
C GLU A 822 10.66 8.72 88.57
N GLU A 823 10.66 9.97 89.02
CA GLU A 823 10.21 11.14 88.25
C GLU A 823 11.07 11.41 87.01
N GLU A 824 12.33 10.98 87.03
CA GLU A 824 13.30 11.25 85.98
C GLU A 824 13.30 10.15 84.90
N ARG A 825 12.79 8.95 85.21
CA ARG A 825 12.85 7.78 84.30
C ARG A 825 12.18 8.00 82.94
N SER A 826 11.15 8.86 82.88
CA SER A 826 10.48 9.20 81.61
C SER A 826 11.27 10.21 80.77
N TYR A 827 12.10 11.05 81.40
CA TYR A 827 12.79 12.16 80.73
C TYR A 827 14.22 11.81 80.29
N ILE A 828 14.83 10.74 80.82
CA ILE A 828 16.21 10.36 80.47
C ILE A 828 16.41 9.98 78.98
N PHE A 829 15.33 9.66 78.27
CA PHE A 829 15.36 9.36 76.84
C PHE A 829 15.03 10.60 75.97
N GLU A 830 14.59 11.72 76.55
CA GLU A 830 14.29 12.95 75.81
C GLU A 830 15.55 13.71 75.39
N GLU A 831 15.47 14.43 74.26
CA GLU A 831 16.58 15.23 73.73
C GLU A 831 17.05 16.29 74.73
N PHE A 832 18.35 16.30 75.02
CA PHE A 832 18.96 17.21 75.99
C PHE A 832 18.39 17.07 77.42
N GLY A 833 17.70 15.96 77.72
CA GLY A 833 17.19 15.62 79.04
C GLY A 833 18.32 15.52 80.06
N LYS A 834 18.67 16.65 80.67
CA LYS A 834 19.58 16.73 81.80
C LYS A 834 18.79 17.20 83.01
N VAL A 835 18.79 16.37 84.04
CA VAL A 835 18.40 16.73 85.39
C VAL A 835 19.21 17.95 85.86
N ASP A 836 18.54 18.88 86.54
CA ASP A 836 19.04 20.16 87.05
C ASP A 836 20.46 20.10 87.68
N GLN A 837 21.29 21.07 87.32
CA GLN A 837 22.74 21.14 87.58
C GLN A 837 23.16 21.42 89.05
N THR A 838 22.27 21.24 90.02
CA THR A 838 22.55 21.68 91.40
C THR A 838 23.13 20.61 92.34
N LEU A 839 23.15 19.31 91.97
CA LEU A 839 23.58 18.24 92.91
C LEU A 839 24.70 17.29 92.46
N ASN A 840 25.21 17.32 91.22
CA ASN A 840 26.32 16.44 90.82
C ASN A 840 27.26 17.07 89.77
N ARG A 841 28.07 18.06 90.19
CA ARG A 841 29.14 18.70 89.37
C ARG A 841 30.25 17.75 88.87
N LYS A 842 30.12 16.44 89.08
CA LYS A 842 31.18 15.44 88.88
C LYS A 842 31.09 14.66 87.56
N TYR A 843 29.97 14.72 86.83
CA TYR A 843 29.75 13.90 85.62
C TYR A 843 29.26 14.73 84.43
N TYR A 844 30.15 15.05 83.49
CA TYR A 844 29.85 15.82 82.27
C TYR A 844 29.50 14.87 81.10
N GLY A 845 28.45 15.18 80.32
CA GLY A 845 28.06 14.46 79.08
C GLY A 845 26.97 15.23 78.32
N THR A 846 26.68 14.91 77.05
CA THR A 846 25.81 15.71 76.17
C THR A 846 24.31 15.61 76.46
N GLY A 847 23.87 14.51 77.09
CA GLY A 847 22.44 14.22 77.26
C GLY A 847 21.76 13.67 75.99
N LEU A 848 22.52 13.35 74.95
CA LEU A 848 22.00 12.81 73.68
C LEU A 848 22.18 11.29 73.55
N GLY A 849 23.05 10.68 74.36
CA GLY A 849 23.44 9.27 74.21
C GLY A 849 22.27 8.30 74.39
N LEU A 850 21.42 8.50 75.39
CA LEU A 850 20.24 7.65 75.62
C LEU A 850 19.13 7.90 74.60
N THR A 851 18.93 9.14 74.16
CA THR A 851 17.97 9.48 73.09
C THR A 851 18.35 8.84 71.76
N ILE A 852 19.63 8.88 71.38
CA ILE A 852 20.14 8.20 70.18
C ILE A 852 20.03 6.68 70.35
N THR A 853 20.31 6.16 71.54
CA THR A 853 20.15 4.73 71.84
C THR A 853 18.70 4.28 71.65
N ASP A 854 17.73 4.99 72.23
CA ASP A 854 16.31 4.69 72.06
C ASP A 854 15.89 4.77 70.58
N SER A 855 16.31 5.83 69.88
CA SER A 855 16.01 6.02 68.45
C SER A 855 16.59 4.91 67.57
N LEU A 856 17.83 4.46 67.83
CA LEU A 856 18.45 3.35 67.11
C LEU A 856 17.78 2.01 67.43
N VAL A 857 17.42 1.76 68.69
CA VAL A 857 16.71 0.54 69.10
C VAL A 857 15.34 0.47 68.44
N GLN A 858 14.61 1.59 68.38
CA GLN A 858 13.34 1.67 67.65
C GLN A 858 13.51 1.42 66.14
N LEU A 859 14.54 2.01 65.52
CA LEU A 859 14.88 1.77 64.11
C LEU A 859 15.19 0.29 63.84
N MET A 860 15.78 -0.40 64.82
CA MET A 860 16.04 -1.85 64.80
C MET A 860 14.84 -2.70 65.24
N GLN A 861 13.63 -2.12 65.36
CA GLN A 861 12.39 -2.80 65.77
C GLN A 861 12.45 -3.44 67.17
N GLY A 862 13.31 -2.89 68.02
CA GLY A 862 13.48 -3.26 69.41
C GLY A 862 12.79 -2.31 70.39
N LYS A 863 13.06 -2.54 71.68
CA LYS A 863 12.59 -1.70 72.78
C LYS A 863 13.66 -1.60 73.85
N ILE A 864 13.92 -0.38 74.34
CA ILE A 864 14.75 -0.16 75.53
C ILE A 864 13.86 0.13 76.75
N THR A 865 14.22 -0.42 77.89
CA THR A 865 13.56 -0.17 79.19
C THR A 865 14.59 0.03 80.29
N VAL A 866 14.20 0.73 81.34
CA VAL A 866 15.05 0.99 82.50
C VAL A 866 14.31 0.65 83.80
N GLU A 867 14.98 -0.09 84.67
CA GLU A 867 14.57 -0.35 86.05
C GLU A 867 15.65 0.24 86.96
N SER A 868 15.33 1.22 87.81
CA SER A 868 16.37 1.89 88.60
C SER A 868 15.85 2.40 89.92
N GLN A 869 16.62 2.26 91.00
CA GLN A 869 16.26 2.81 92.31
C GLN A 869 17.38 3.70 92.82
N LEU A 870 17.02 4.93 93.22
CA LEU A 870 17.97 5.93 93.71
C LEU A 870 18.79 5.35 94.88
N GLY A 871 20.11 5.38 94.73
CA GLY A 871 21.11 4.84 95.66
C GLY A 871 21.40 3.34 95.55
N GLN A 872 20.69 2.58 94.70
CA GLN A 872 20.89 1.13 94.54
C GLN A 872 21.43 0.73 93.15
N GLY A 873 21.28 1.59 92.15
CA GLY A 873 21.77 1.38 90.78
C GLY A 873 20.66 1.27 89.75
N SER A 874 21.03 1.02 88.50
CA SER A 874 20.12 0.95 87.35
C SER A 874 20.32 -0.32 86.52
N THR A 875 19.27 -0.78 85.86
CA THR A 875 19.28 -1.89 84.90
C THR A 875 18.62 -1.42 83.62
N PHE A 876 19.41 -1.30 82.56
CA PHE A 876 18.93 -1.03 81.21
C PHE A 876 18.78 -2.35 80.46
N ARG A 877 17.61 -2.57 79.86
CA ARG A 877 17.31 -3.76 79.04
C ARG A 877 16.96 -3.31 77.63
N VAL A 878 17.67 -3.85 76.65
CA VAL A 878 17.44 -3.63 75.22
C VAL A 878 16.98 -4.94 74.61
N GLU A 879 15.73 -5.01 74.21
CA GLU A 879 15.13 -6.13 73.51
C GLU A 879 15.17 -5.89 72.00
N LEU A 880 15.75 -6.81 71.23
CA LEU A 880 15.90 -6.70 69.77
C LEU A 880 15.43 -7.99 69.09
N PRO A 881 14.89 -7.91 67.86
CA PRO A 881 14.67 -9.11 67.06
C PRO A 881 16.02 -9.72 66.63
N ARG A 882 16.07 -11.05 66.54
CA ARG A 882 17.27 -11.79 66.14
C ARG A 882 17.69 -11.48 64.70
N ASN A 883 16.70 -11.25 63.83
CA ASN A 883 16.89 -10.82 62.45
C ASN A 883 16.17 -9.49 62.24
N VAL A 884 16.93 -8.39 62.18
CA VAL A 884 16.41 -7.09 61.78
C VAL A 884 16.29 -7.11 60.25
N GLY A 885 15.07 -7.05 59.71
CA GLY A 885 14.78 -7.17 58.28
C GLY A 885 14.43 -8.61 57.85
N ASN A 886 13.33 -8.79 57.11
CA ASN A 886 12.82 -10.11 56.68
C ASN A 886 13.84 -10.88 55.81
N PHE A 887 14.54 -11.84 56.41
CA PHE A 887 15.23 -12.93 55.71
C PHE A 887 14.72 -14.26 56.29
N THR A 888 13.71 -14.85 55.65
CA THR A 888 13.33 -16.26 55.88
C THR A 888 14.17 -17.15 54.98
N LEU A 889 15.05 -17.94 55.59
CA LEU A 889 15.74 -19.07 54.96
C LEU A 889 14.77 -20.25 54.90
N GLU A 890 14.09 -20.45 53.78
CA GLU A 890 13.55 -21.77 53.39
C GLU A 890 13.35 -21.82 51.86
N ASP A 891 13.78 -22.96 51.29
CA ASP A 891 13.66 -23.43 49.91
C ASP A 891 14.59 -22.85 48.82
N SER A 892 15.85 -23.27 48.93
CA SER A 892 16.64 -23.67 47.77
C SER A 892 16.25 -25.08 47.30
N THR A 893 15.66 -25.22 46.10
CA THR A 893 16.13 -26.13 45.00
C THR A 893 15.10 -26.25 43.85
N LEU A 894 15.58 -25.78 42.69
CA LEU A 894 15.09 -25.86 41.29
C LEU A 894 14.73 -27.30 40.81
N PRO A 895 14.35 -27.53 39.53
CA PRO A 895 13.22 -27.02 38.73
C PRO A 895 12.46 -28.17 37.99
N ARG A 896 11.24 -27.92 37.48
CA ARG A 896 10.68 -28.38 36.16
C ARG A 896 9.22 -28.83 36.16
N LYS A 897 8.60 -28.45 35.02
CA LYS A 897 7.51 -29.08 34.25
C LYS A 897 6.06 -28.75 34.61
N SER A 898 5.63 -27.62 34.05
CA SER A 898 4.56 -27.53 33.04
C SER A 898 3.53 -28.68 32.95
N GLN A 899 2.26 -28.33 33.17
CA GLN A 899 1.15 -28.46 32.20
C GLN A 899 -0.07 -27.80 32.87
N GLY A 900 -0.46 -26.61 32.40
CA GLY A 900 -1.65 -26.48 31.55
C GLY A 900 -2.83 -26.09 32.46
N VAL A 901 -3.53 -24.98 32.31
CA VAL A 901 -3.94 -24.24 31.12
C VAL A 901 -3.99 -22.77 31.56
N LYS A 902 -3.12 -21.93 31.01
CA LYS A 902 -3.43 -20.95 29.96
C LYS A 902 -4.68 -20.10 30.26
N GLN A 903 -4.47 -18.85 30.66
CA GLN A 903 -4.03 -17.72 29.82
C GLN A 903 -5.22 -17.16 29.02
N ASN A 904 -5.58 -15.90 29.27
CA ASN A 904 -4.98 -14.79 28.54
C ASN A 904 -5.37 -13.47 29.24
N THR A 905 -4.51 -12.53 29.69
CA THR A 905 -3.39 -11.83 29.01
C THR A 905 -3.80 -11.23 27.68
N SER A 906 -3.43 -10.03 27.28
CA SER A 906 -2.51 -9.00 27.78
C SER A 906 -2.40 -8.03 26.60
N ASP A 907 -2.36 -6.73 26.84
CA ASP A 907 -1.13 -5.93 26.98
C ASP A 907 -0.34 -5.69 25.70
N ASP A 908 0.42 -4.61 25.83
CA ASP A 908 1.72 -4.36 25.26
C ASP A 908 1.75 -3.81 23.84
N ASN A 909 2.41 -2.66 23.61
CA ASN A 909 3.69 -2.23 24.16
C ASN A 909 3.65 -0.73 24.50
N SER A 910 4.21 -0.25 25.62
CA SER A 910 5.66 -0.12 25.88
C SER A 910 6.34 0.75 24.78
N LEU A 911 7.20 1.73 25.04
CA LEU A 911 7.99 2.10 26.20
C LEU A 911 8.66 3.45 25.82
N LEU A 912 9.07 4.21 26.84
CA LEU A 912 10.20 5.15 26.86
C LEU A 912 10.03 6.57 26.29
N LEU A 913 10.04 7.51 27.25
CA LEU A 913 10.88 8.71 27.30
C LEU A 913 10.82 9.69 26.09
N LYS A 914 10.23 10.87 26.33
CA LYS A 914 11.01 12.12 26.51
C LYS A 914 10.12 13.34 26.73
N LEU A 915 10.44 14.03 27.82
CA LEU A 915 10.21 15.45 28.05
C LEU A 915 10.52 16.33 26.82
N ALA A 916 9.81 17.46 26.77
CA ALA A 916 10.10 18.72 26.06
C ALA A 916 9.32 18.98 24.76
N ASN A 917 8.19 19.70 24.87
CA ASN A 917 8.20 21.15 24.58
C ASN A 917 6.78 21.74 24.61
N MET A 918 6.56 22.64 25.58
CA MET A 918 5.71 23.80 25.35
C MET A 918 6.26 24.58 24.16
N LYS A 919 5.43 24.86 23.15
CA LYS A 919 5.28 26.22 22.62
C LYS A 919 4.01 26.37 21.78
N LYS A 920 3.15 27.24 22.29
CA LYS A 920 2.08 27.94 21.58
C LYS A 920 2.60 28.69 20.35
N THR A 921 1.67 28.84 19.41
CA THR A 921 1.36 29.99 18.53
C THR A 921 2.15 30.28 17.24
N LYS A 922 1.32 30.44 16.19
CA LYS A 922 1.45 31.25 14.95
C LYS A 922 2.38 30.61 13.89
N LYS A 923 2.06 30.58 12.58
CA LYS A 923 1.22 31.47 11.73
C LYS A 923 1.23 30.94 10.26
N LEU A 924 0.25 31.38 9.44
CA LEU A 924 0.14 31.34 7.96
C LEU A 924 -0.07 29.94 7.33
N TYR A 925 -1.02 29.66 6.44
CA TYR A 925 -1.81 30.45 5.48
C TYR A 925 -3.30 30.11 5.55
#